data_AF-A0AAD4C401-F1
#
_entry.id   AF-A0AAD4C401-F1
#
_cell.length_a   1.000
_cell.length_b   1.000
_cell.length_c   1.000
_cell.angle_alpha   90.00
_cell.angle_beta   90.00
_cell.angle_gamma   90.00
#
_symmetry.space_group_name_H-M   'P 1'
#
loop_
_entity.id
_entity.type
_entity.pdbx_description
1 polymer ?
#
loop_
_entity_poly.entity_id
_entity_poly.type
_entity_poly.pdbx_seq_one_letter_code
_entity_poly.pdbx_strand_id
1 'polypeptide(L)'
;MNLQGGRNSPCLHSQDCFSRKRNLKELLHFTDDDSGYIEGKVFMIWPPRNRLHRLNLEVVEDSALYRFEVEVPHKDGITFRPHERVSLALKGVRVDQRKASSAPHYFPIVLRFPDGVVLKYLSGANAGRVVDSWEGNTDEWYNPGMAHTVSDAIATDASKIQHDPVPTVAHPCIPLPPRRDLTSHDEGTKAERPLPSSIAVVDGTAVAQSVGPAQQHSNRPGRLSKRQRKKRKLHKEESTPTNQLANDTDRLRPADDVTPCHEQPQITIHSSLIDVPHGHPTHLQLDGQASAAVQEGSRIDVSRESNHGNAIPTSEEASVPALRLKAGVRTQRGDVFTALSDLQRGHAMINVIGIVTLVNLEKKTKTNEWCRSFTLVDPSIVDSPRQSIRVNCFQKKYLEWLPQVQKDDIVILRKLKVVEFNGLTATGYSDKLRWAVYDPLEHSIRPPNKGSAPEKEVIDEGMGYEFSPYWEPFQDSEELEYCRQIGEWWKAKLELEGQNVSIVRCSGTGKQHLLISEASPDHPPKGFFNCTIEVLQKFDNPCGATIVYVTDYTENASVHPVQATWCPPELHGRVLQCSMWDNARNIAKMMNPGEYWYLHNIRARWNLNQYIEGTMQLAEKVTQLDQTKQLEAQPHLRALLARKNEFESSVPSRSASLHIFPEMLFQDVEGSTSFLSCVVELLHSDLSSRNGHFIYVTDYTFNPNLPATVSTADWAHNLEHRVLKIKLDDVQANNSLGLMPGSMLIIHNLRVKHLDASGGIHGCLGGEDTLILSSHDLSSHSAQTLQRNKERWKRENTLNGSHEEAHGLLRQSSKNLGNTTLQEVLARPAPDVFRVLARAMDFFPFSLEDACVLRCTRCETSPPPSFKRCPRCDDMMETHSKWFYCLYLQLQDEKGDELIVSLSGKECLLLQDVDPTDFRCDRMAFHRFLTKLDPILGNLRDVHVAWSRNEYKAIESPLMLFTIESWNVGDERGYSLNCISTD
;
A
#
# COMPACT_ATOMS: atom_id res chain seq x y z
N MET A 1 -29.81 67.28 34.33
CA MET A 1 -30.26 67.58 32.95
C MET A 1 -30.56 66.26 32.26
N ASN A 2 -31.79 66.06 31.83
CA ASN A 2 -32.15 64.93 30.96
C ASN A 2 -31.77 65.26 29.51
N LEU A 3 -31.40 64.26 28.72
CA LEU A 3 -31.77 64.19 27.31
C LEU A 3 -31.88 62.71 26.88
N GLN A 4 -33.03 62.35 26.32
CA GLN A 4 -33.34 60.99 25.85
C GLN A 4 -32.87 60.82 24.40
N GLY A 5 -32.35 59.64 24.07
CA GLY A 5 -32.15 59.18 22.68
C GLY A 5 -33.14 58.06 22.37
N GLY A 6 -33.88 58.18 21.26
CA GLY A 6 -35.06 57.36 20.99
C GLY A 6 -34.78 55.90 20.58
N ARG A 7 -35.73 55.02 20.90
CA ARG A 7 -35.82 53.66 20.31
C ARG A 7 -36.49 53.77 18.95
N ASN A 8 -35.84 53.28 17.90
CA ASN A 8 -36.51 52.98 16.62
C ASN A 8 -37.01 51.53 16.64
N SER A 9 -38.28 51.33 16.30
CA SER A 9 -38.87 49.99 16.12
C SER A 9 -38.38 49.33 14.83
N PRO A 10 -38.05 48.02 14.82
CA PRO A 10 -37.84 47.28 13.58
C PRO A 10 -39.18 46.84 12.96
N CYS A 11 -39.22 46.78 11.63
CA CYS A 11 -40.41 46.42 10.87
C CYS A 11 -40.76 44.94 11.00
N LEU A 12 -41.84 44.62 11.74
CA LEU A 12 -42.56 43.36 11.60
C LEU A 12 -43.49 43.46 10.38
N HIS A 13 -43.17 42.76 9.29
CA HIS A 13 -44.08 42.04 8.36
C HIS A 13 -43.35 41.70 7.06
N SER A 14 -42.70 40.53 7.03
CA SER A 14 -42.27 39.84 5.81
C SER A 14 -42.15 38.34 6.12
N GLN A 15 -43.16 37.55 5.73
CA GLN A 15 -43.16 36.10 5.97
C GLN A 15 -42.24 35.34 5.00
N ASP A 16 -41.78 35.97 3.91
CA ASP A 16 -41.01 35.30 2.85
C ASP A 16 -39.50 35.13 3.13
N CYS A 17 -38.94 35.80 4.13
CA CYS A 17 -37.48 35.84 4.33
C CYS A 17 -36.84 34.48 4.71
N PHE A 18 -37.61 33.52 5.23
CA PHE A 18 -37.07 32.24 5.72
C PHE A 18 -37.20 31.05 4.73
N SER A 19 -37.83 31.25 3.58
CA SER A 19 -38.05 30.19 2.57
C SER A 19 -36.84 29.96 1.63
N ARG A 20 -35.88 30.90 1.59
CA ARG A 20 -34.71 30.83 0.71
C ARG A 20 -33.63 29.90 1.27
N LYS A 21 -33.30 28.85 0.53
CA LYS A 21 -32.05 28.09 0.73
C LYS A 21 -30.85 28.96 0.35
N ARG A 22 -29.89 29.12 1.27
CA ARG A 22 -28.65 29.88 1.05
C ARG A 22 -27.57 28.99 0.47
N ASN A 23 -26.76 29.57 -0.43
CA ASN A 23 -25.52 28.95 -0.89
C ASN A 23 -24.41 29.21 0.14
N LEU A 24 -23.55 28.23 0.39
CA LEU A 24 -22.51 28.31 1.41
C LEU A 24 -21.50 29.44 1.16
N LYS A 25 -21.29 29.82 -0.12
CA LYS A 25 -20.43 30.96 -0.50
C LYS A 25 -21.05 32.31 -0.17
N GLU A 26 -22.38 32.43 -0.16
CA GLU A 26 -23.05 33.67 0.29
C GLU A 26 -22.69 33.98 1.75
N LEU A 27 -22.62 32.96 2.61
CA LEU A 27 -22.33 33.11 4.05
C LEU A 27 -20.93 33.67 4.35
N LEU A 28 -19.99 33.69 3.40
CA LEU A 28 -18.71 34.37 3.58
C LEU A 28 -18.80 35.90 3.53
N HIS A 29 -19.86 36.43 2.90
CA HIS A 29 -20.03 37.85 2.61
C HIS A 29 -21.08 38.54 3.49
N PHE A 30 -21.92 37.78 4.19
CA PHE A 30 -22.94 38.29 5.10
C PHE A 30 -22.71 37.74 6.51
N THR A 31 -22.15 38.55 7.40
CA THR A 31 -21.94 38.18 8.81
C THR A 31 -23.21 38.29 9.67
N ASP A 32 -24.14 39.14 9.23
CA ASP A 32 -25.26 39.64 10.04
C ASP A 32 -26.65 39.33 9.40
N ASP A 33 -26.68 38.60 8.27
CA ASP A 33 -27.93 38.17 7.62
C ASP A 33 -28.37 36.81 8.17
N ASP A 34 -29.41 36.83 9.01
CA ASP A 34 -29.95 35.65 9.69
C ASP A 34 -31.09 34.95 8.92
N SER A 35 -31.32 35.35 7.66
CA SER A 35 -32.46 34.89 6.86
C SER A 35 -32.15 33.70 5.95
N GLY A 36 -33.12 32.76 5.89
CA GLY A 36 -33.04 31.54 5.11
C GLY A 36 -32.48 30.33 5.87
N TYR A 37 -32.11 29.29 5.14
CA TYR A 37 -31.61 28.03 5.69
C TYR A 37 -30.52 27.37 4.83
N ILE A 38 -29.79 26.43 5.41
CA ILE A 38 -28.84 25.54 4.73
C ILE A 38 -29.25 24.08 4.92
N GLU A 39 -28.98 23.22 3.94
CA GLU A 39 -29.24 21.78 4.03
C GLU A 39 -27.95 20.99 3.88
N GLY A 40 -27.72 20.03 4.78
CA GLY A 40 -26.56 19.17 4.68
C GLY A 40 -26.73 17.84 5.40
N LYS A 41 -25.71 16.99 5.27
CA LYS A 41 -25.60 15.68 5.87
C LYS A 41 -24.63 15.76 7.05
N VAL A 42 -25.02 15.26 8.22
CA VAL A 42 -24.11 15.19 9.37
C VAL A 42 -22.98 14.22 9.04
N PHE A 43 -21.75 14.72 8.93
CA PHE A 43 -20.59 13.92 8.56
C PHE A 43 -19.87 13.34 9.78
N MET A 44 -19.73 14.15 10.83
CA MET A 44 -19.03 13.78 12.07
C MET A 44 -19.65 14.56 13.24
N ILE A 45 -19.71 13.94 14.41
CA ILE A 45 -20.21 14.54 15.64
C ILE A 45 -19.12 14.37 16.70
N TRP A 46 -18.89 15.39 17.51
CA TRP A 46 -18.00 15.31 18.67
C TRP A 46 -18.79 15.18 19.96
N PRO A 47 -18.25 14.50 21.00
CA PRO A 47 -18.83 14.54 22.34
C PRO A 47 -19.03 16.00 22.79
N PRO A 48 -20.19 16.35 23.37
CA PRO A 48 -20.49 17.72 23.73
C PRO A 48 -19.46 18.26 24.73
N ARG A 49 -19.02 19.50 24.53
CA ARG A 49 -18.11 20.21 25.43
C ARG A 49 -18.72 21.56 25.78
N ASN A 50 -18.62 21.98 27.04
CA ASN A 50 -19.16 23.25 27.53
C ASN A 50 -20.66 23.46 27.18
N ARG A 51 -21.46 22.38 27.23
CA ARG A 51 -22.88 22.35 26.80
C ARG A 51 -23.11 22.79 25.34
N LEU A 52 -22.15 22.60 24.45
CA LEU A 52 -22.31 22.75 23.01
C LEU A 52 -22.15 21.40 22.32
N HIS A 53 -23.11 21.05 21.45
CA HIS A 53 -22.91 20.06 20.40
C HIS A 53 -22.08 20.68 19.29
N ARG A 54 -21.02 19.98 18.91
CA ARG A 54 -20.20 20.31 17.74
C ARG A 54 -20.33 19.19 16.73
N LEU A 55 -20.63 19.55 15.49
CA LEU A 55 -20.73 18.60 14.37
C LEU A 55 -20.13 19.21 13.10
N ASN A 56 -19.73 18.36 12.16
CA ASN A 56 -19.43 18.76 10.79
C ASN A 56 -20.65 18.48 9.92
N LEU A 57 -21.13 19.50 9.23
CA LEU A 57 -22.18 19.39 8.22
C LEU A 57 -21.54 19.34 6.83
N GLU A 58 -21.98 18.38 6.02
CA GLU A 58 -21.52 18.14 4.65
C GLU A 58 -22.61 18.57 3.65
N VAL A 59 -22.27 19.52 2.78
CA VAL A 59 -23.18 20.14 1.81
C VAL A 59 -22.64 19.91 0.41
N VAL A 60 -23.52 19.69 -0.57
CA VAL A 60 -23.18 19.57 -1.99
C VAL A 60 -23.77 20.75 -2.73
N GLU A 61 -22.91 21.59 -3.32
CA GLU A 61 -23.26 22.77 -4.10
C GLU A 61 -22.34 22.85 -5.32
N ASP A 62 -22.89 23.17 -6.50
CA ASP A 62 -22.14 23.25 -7.77
C ASP A 62 -21.33 21.97 -8.10
N SER A 63 -21.85 20.80 -7.73
CA SER A 63 -21.16 19.50 -7.76
C SER A 63 -19.89 19.40 -6.89
N ALA A 64 -19.58 20.43 -6.10
CA ALA A 64 -18.52 20.44 -5.11
C ALA A 64 -19.06 20.02 -3.74
N LEU A 65 -18.31 19.16 -3.06
CA LEU A 65 -18.56 18.80 -1.67
C LEU A 65 -17.89 19.82 -0.75
N TYR A 66 -18.64 20.35 0.20
CA TYR A 66 -18.19 21.25 1.26
C TYR A 66 -18.48 20.65 2.64
N ARG A 67 -17.63 20.95 3.62
CA ARG A 67 -17.75 20.51 5.01
C ARG A 67 -17.38 21.63 5.95
N PHE A 68 -18.28 22.02 6.83
CA PHE A 68 -18.00 23.09 7.81
C PHE A 68 -18.53 22.69 9.17
N GLU A 69 -18.08 23.41 10.17
CA GLU A 69 -18.41 23.12 11.56
C GLU A 69 -19.67 23.88 11.98
N VAL A 70 -20.50 23.21 12.77
CA VAL A 70 -21.73 23.76 13.35
C VAL A 70 -21.64 23.53 14.86
N GLU A 71 -21.77 24.62 15.63
CA GLU A 71 -21.79 24.63 17.10
C GLU A 71 -23.19 25.08 17.56
N VAL A 72 -23.96 24.16 18.16
CA VAL A 72 -25.33 24.41 18.67
C VAL A 72 -25.42 24.07 20.16
N PRO A 73 -26.30 24.73 20.93
CA PRO A 73 -26.46 24.45 22.35
C PRO A 73 -26.98 23.03 22.58
N HIS A 74 -26.45 22.39 23.62
CA HIS A 74 -26.94 21.12 24.13
C HIS A 74 -28.22 21.38 24.92
N LYS A 75 -29.36 21.25 24.24
CA LYS A 75 -30.72 21.30 24.79
C LYS A 75 -31.42 19.98 24.53
N ASP A 76 -32.30 19.58 25.44
CA ASP A 76 -33.00 18.30 25.38
C ASP A 76 -33.81 18.17 24.08
N GLY A 77 -33.72 16.99 23.45
CA GLY A 77 -34.39 16.70 22.18
C GLY A 77 -33.61 16.99 20.90
N ILE A 78 -32.45 17.68 20.96
CA ILE A 78 -31.51 17.73 19.84
C ILE A 78 -30.59 16.50 19.90
N THR A 79 -30.71 15.59 18.93
CA THR A 79 -29.83 14.41 18.83
C THR A 79 -29.48 14.16 17.37
N PHE A 80 -28.21 14.33 17.01
CA PHE A 80 -27.71 14.03 15.68
C PHE A 80 -27.17 12.60 15.62
N ARG A 81 -27.33 11.92 14.48
CA ARG A 81 -26.57 10.70 14.13
C ARG A 81 -25.72 10.94 12.88
N PRO A 82 -24.57 10.27 12.73
CA PRO A 82 -23.81 10.32 11.48
C PRO A 82 -24.69 9.91 10.29
N HIS A 83 -24.54 10.63 9.19
CA HIS A 83 -25.25 10.48 7.93
C HIS A 83 -26.73 10.91 7.89
N GLU A 84 -27.31 11.41 8.98
CA GLU A 84 -28.62 12.09 8.92
C GLU A 84 -28.53 13.38 8.11
N ARG A 85 -29.55 13.67 7.30
CA ARG A 85 -29.69 14.95 6.60
C ARG A 85 -30.51 15.89 7.47
N VAL A 86 -30.08 17.14 7.59
CA VAL A 86 -30.76 18.20 8.35
C VAL A 86 -30.81 19.48 7.52
N SER A 87 -31.87 20.25 7.74
CA SER A 87 -31.96 21.67 7.36
C SER A 87 -31.78 22.50 8.62
N LEU A 88 -30.90 23.51 8.59
CA LEU A 88 -30.66 24.45 9.69
C LEU A 88 -31.09 25.85 9.24
N ALA A 89 -31.99 26.49 9.98
CA ALA A 89 -32.28 27.91 9.77
C ALA A 89 -31.06 28.75 10.19
N LEU A 90 -30.84 29.88 9.53
CA LEU A 90 -29.73 30.81 9.83
C LEU A 90 -30.10 31.85 10.89
N LYS A 91 -31.33 31.82 11.41
CA LYS A 91 -31.83 32.73 12.45
C LYS A 91 -30.89 32.71 13.67
N GLY A 92 -30.38 33.88 14.05
CA GLY A 92 -29.41 34.06 15.14
C GLY A 92 -28.05 33.36 14.95
N VAL A 93 -27.68 32.96 13.74
CA VAL A 93 -26.35 32.40 13.47
C VAL A 93 -25.27 33.48 13.58
N ARG A 94 -24.10 33.11 14.10
CA ARG A 94 -22.84 33.86 13.93
C ARG A 94 -21.91 33.07 13.03
N VAL A 95 -21.45 33.69 11.95
CA VAL A 95 -20.53 33.08 10.99
C VAL A 95 -19.09 33.44 11.35
N ASP A 96 -18.39 32.52 12.01
CA ASP A 96 -16.98 32.70 12.34
C ASP A 96 -16.08 32.17 11.22
N GLN A 97 -15.34 33.06 10.55
CA GLN A 97 -14.30 32.63 9.62
C GLN A 97 -13.15 31.92 10.36
N ARG A 98 -12.72 30.77 9.84
CA ARG A 98 -11.58 30.00 10.35
C ARG A 98 -10.43 29.99 9.35
N LYS A 99 -9.22 29.79 9.88
CA LYS A 99 -8.05 29.47 9.05
C LYS A 99 -8.37 28.22 8.21
N ALA A 100 -8.07 28.27 6.92
CA ALA A 100 -8.32 27.16 5.99
C ALA A 100 -7.74 25.84 6.54
N SER A 101 -8.58 24.80 6.57
CA SER A 101 -8.18 23.48 7.05
C SER A 101 -7.60 22.65 5.91
N SER A 102 -6.59 21.84 6.20
CA SER A 102 -6.07 20.85 5.26
C SER A 102 -6.96 19.61 5.11
N ALA A 103 -8.12 19.57 5.79
CA ALA A 103 -9.10 18.52 5.60
C ALA A 103 -9.79 18.70 4.24
N PRO A 104 -9.87 17.66 3.39
CA PRO A 104 -10.49 17.78 2.08
C PRO A 104 -11.96 18.17 2.24
N HIS A 105 -12.43 19.04 1.34
CA HIS A 105 -13.77 19.63 1.35
C HIS A 105 -14.05 20.60 2.49
N TYR A 106 -13.10 20.90 3.39
CA TYR A 106 -13.39 21.79 4.51
C TYR A 106 -13.56 23.25 4.05
N PHE A 107 -14.75 23.80 4.26
CA PHE A 107 -15.07 25.19 4.00
C PHE A 107 -14.75 26.03 5.27
N PRO A 108 -14.08 27.18 5.13
CA PRO A 108 -13.41 27.86 6.25
C PRO A 108 -14.35 28.67 7.16
N ILE A 109 -15.49 28.12 7.55
CA ILE A 109 -16.46 28.75 8.47
C ILE A 109 -16.81 27.85 9.65
N VAL A 110 -17.34 28.47 10.71
CA VAL A 110 -18.16 27.83 11.75
C VAL A 110 -19.48 28.57 11.80
N LEU A 111 -20.58 27.83 11.85
CA LEU A 111 -21.88 28.39 12.19
C LEU A 111 -22.13 28.17 13.68
N ARG A 112 -22.10 29.26 14.46
CA ARG A 112 -22.41 29.24 15.89
C ARG A 112 -23.82 29.73 16.13
N PHE A 113 -24.56 29.00 16.95
CA PHE A 113 -25.92 29.33 17.34
C PHE A 113 -25.96 29.62 18.84
N PRO A 114 -25.49 30.79 19.31
CA PRO A 114 -25.27 31.03 20.75
C PRO A 114 -26.56 30.96 21.59
N ASP A 115 -27.67 31.46 21.05
CA ASP A 115 -28.91 31.69 21.80
C ASP A 115 -29.98 30.60 21.54
N GLY A 116 -29.91 29.97 20.37
CA GLY A 116 -30.79 28.87 19.94
C GLY A 116 -30.56 28.49 18.47
N VAL A 117 -30.96 27.29 18.09
CA VAL A 117 -31.00 26.81 16.71
C VAL A 117 -32.38 26.29 16.36
N VAL A 118 -32.74 26.37 15.08
CA VAL A 118 -33.94 25.74 14.53
C VAL A 118 -33.50 24.78 13.45
N LEU A 119 -33.90 23.52 13.57
CA LEU A 119 -33.51 22.48 12.63
C LEU A 119 -34.67 21.54 12.28
N LYS A 120 -34.66 21.06 11.04
CA LYS A 120 -35.56 20.01 10.56
C LYS A 120 -34.74 18.80 10.14
N TYR A 121 -35.08 17.62 10.65
CA TYR A 121 -34.48 16.38 10.17
C TYR A 121 -35.13 15.98 8.83
N LEU A 122 -34.29 15.79 7.80
CA LEU A 122 -34.70 15.39 6.44
C LEU A 122 -34.51 13.89 6.20
N SER A 123 -33.73 13.19 7.04
CA SER A 123 -33.61 11.73 7.03
C SER A 123 -33.23 11.20 8.43
N GLY A 124 -33.25 9.88 8.60
CA GLY A 124 -32.93 9.21 9.87
C GLY A 124 -34.16 8.91 10.72
N ALA A 125 -33.93 8.51 11.97
CA ALA A 125 -35.01 8.11 12.88
C ALA A 125 -35.91 9.29 13.30
N ASN A 126 -35.43 10.53 13.15
CA ASN A 126 -36.17 11.75 13.44
C ASN A 126 -36.77 12.41 12.18
N ALA A 127 -36.74 11.77 11.00
CA ALA A 127 -37.14 12.41 9.74
C ALA A 127 -38.53 13.08 9.80
N GLY A 128 -38.64 14.31 9.32
CA GLY A 128 -39.83 15.15 9.40
C GLY A 128 -39.92 16.01 10.68
N ARG A 129 -39.30 15.60 11.78
CA ARG A 129 -39.28 16.35 13.05
C ARG A 129 -38.60 17.71 12.87
N VAL A 130 -39.23 18.75 13.39
CA VAL A 130 -38.66 20.08 13.57
C VAL A 130 -38.33 20.24 15.06
N VAL A 131 -37.17 20.83 15.36
CA VAL A 131 -36.76 21.20 16.71
C VAL A 131 -36.39 22.68 16.69
N ASP A 132 -37.21 23.47 17.36
CA ASP A 132 -36.86 24.83 17.77
C ASP A 132 -36.30 24.76 19.20
N SER A 133 -35.18 25.43 19.43
CA SER A 133 -34.48 25.44 20.72
C SER A 133 -34.29 26.85 21.30
N TRP A 134 -34.94 27.84 20.70
CA TRP A 134 -35.09 29.18 21.27
C TRP A 134 -36.06 29.11 22.45
N GLU A 135 -35.66 29.63 23.62
CA GLU A 135 -36.48 29.57 24.82
C GLU A 135 -37.62 30.60 24.78
N GLY A 136 -38.86 30.13 24.92
CA GLY A 136 -39.98 30.97 25.37
C GLY A 136 -40.88 31.59 24.30
N ASN A 137 -40.89 31.12 23.05
CA ASN A 137 -41.93 31.55 22.09
C ASN A 137 -42.47 30.41 21.22
N THR A 138 -43.60 29.82 21.64
CA THR A 138 -44.39 28.87 20.84
C THR A 138 -45.31 29.59 19.86
N ASP A 139 -44.74 30.40 18.98
CA ASP A 139 -45.41 30.84 17.75
C ASP A 139 -45.16 29.78 16.66
N GLU A 140 -46.19 29.40 15.90
CA GLU A 140 -46.09 28.41 14.81
C GLU A 140 -45.45 29.00 13.54
N TRP A 141 -44.21 29.49 13.65
CA TRP A 141 -43.54 30.24 12.58
C TRP A 141 -42.92 29.37 11.46
N TYR A 142 -42.91 28.05 11.63
CA TYR A 142 -42.37 27.11 10.64
C TYR A 142 -43.44 26.15 10.10
N ASN A 143 -44.24 26.63 9.16
CA ASN A 143 -45.18 25.81 8.39
C ASN A 143 -44.73 25.75 6.92
N PRO A 144 -43.88 24.77 6.52
CA PRO A 144 -43.52 24.57 5.12
C PRO A 144 -44.75 23.98 4.44
N GLY A 145 -45.53 24.84 3.76
CA GLY A 145 -46.83 24.51 3.18
C GLY A 145 -46.80 23.18 2.42
N MET A 146 -47.87 22.39 2.58
CA MET A 146 -47.99 21.07 1.97
C MET A 146 -47.61 21.10 0.50
N ALA A 147 -46.49 20.46 0.17
CA ALA A 147 -46.11 20.24 -1.22
C ALA A 147 -47.14 19.30 -1.84
N HIS A 148 -48.04 19.87 -2.65
CA HIS A 148 -49.03 19.11 -3.39
C HIS A 148 -48.35 18.02 -4.21
N THR A 149 -48.86 16.79 -4.10
CA THR A 149 -48.48 15.70 -4.96
C THR A 149 -48.82 16.04 -6.40
N VAL A 150 -47.87 15.83 -7.32
CA VAL A 150 -48.06 16.05 -8.77
C VAL A 150 -49.16 15.14 -9.35
N SER A 151 -49.66 14.18 -8.57
CA SER A 151 -50.82 13.34 -8.84
C SER A 151 -52.18 14.06 -8.76
N ASP A 152 -52.29 15.17 -8.02
CA ASP A 152 -53.58 15.83 -7.77
C ASP A 152 -53.87 17.00 -8.73
N ALA A 153 -52.84 17.48 -9.44
CA ALA A 153 -52.92 18.62 -10.37
C ALA A 153 -53.68 18.32 -11.69
N ILE A 154 -54.24 17.12 -11.85
CA ILE A 154 -55.06 16.73 -13.02
C ILE A 154 -56.55 16.58 -12.63
N ALA A 155 -56.89 16.55 -11.34
CA ALA A 155 -58.23 16.20 -10.86
C ALA A 155 -59.14 17.40 -10.51
N THR A 156 -58.63 18.64 -10.48
CA THR A 156 -59.35 19.77 -9.85
C THR A 156 -59.47 21.05 -10.69
N ASP A 157 -59.22 21.00 -12.00
CA ASP A 157 -59.54 22.09 -12.95
C ASP A 157 -60.84 21.82 -13.74
N ALA A 158 -61.58 20.77 -13.36
CA ALA A 158 -62.80 20.30 -14.02
C ALA A 158 -64.09 20.67 -13.28
N SER A 159 -64.16 21.85 -12.64
CA SER A 159 -65.45 22.42 -12.21
C SER A 159 -65.42 23.95 -12.05
N LYS A 160 -66.42 24.63 -12.66
CA LYS A 160 -66.79 26.05 -12.51
C LYS A 160 -66.06 27.10 -13.38
N ILE A 161 -66.31 27.04 -14.68
CA ILE A 161 -66.88 28.21 -15.37
C ILE A 161 -68.20 27.77 -16.04
N GLN A 162 -69.28 28.50 -15.78
CA GLN A 162 -70.61 28.31 -16.37
C GLN A 162 -70.87 29.41 -17.41
N HIS A 163 -71.53 29.05 -18.53
CA HIS A 163 -72.53 29.84 -19.29
C HIS A 163 -72.21 31.31 -19.68
N ASP A 164 -72.30 31.81 -20.93
CA ASP A 164 -73.03 31.46 -22.18
C ASP A 164 -72.32 32.14 -23.41
N PRO A 165 -72.89 32.25 -24.63
CA PRO A 165 -73.37 31.23 -25.57
C PRO A 165 -72.66 31.27 -26.96
N VAL A 166 -73.09 30.38 -27.86
CA VAL A 166 -72.56 30.04 -29.20
C VAL A 166 -72.68 31.17 -30.25
N PRO A 167 -71.72 31.29 -31.20
CA PRO A 167 -72.11 31.23 -32.61
C PRO A 167 -71.26 30.27 -33.48
N THR A 168 -71.98 29.52 -34.32
CA THR A 168 -71.55 28.51 -35.30
C THR A 168 -70.78 29.09 -36.51
N VAL A 169 -69.66 28.50 -36.95
CA VAL A 169 -69.27 28.39 -38.39
C VAL A 169 -68.38 27.15 -38.68
N ALA A 170 -68.81 26.36 -39.67
CA ALA A 170 -68.19 25.35 -40.56
C ALA A 170 -66.74 24.78 -40.43
N HIS A 171 -66.71 23.44 -40.60
CA HIS A 171 -65.67 22.55 -41.21
C HIS A 171 -65.10 23.04 -42.58
N PRO A 172 -63.94 22.55 -43.11
CA PRO A 172 -63.64 21.12 -43.34
C PRO A 172 -62.18 20.59 -43.31
N CYS A 173 -62.05 19.28 -43.56
CA CYS A 173 -60.87 18.38 -43.52
C CYS A 173 -59.94 18.42 -44.77
N ILE A 174 -59.06 17.39 -44.87
CA ILE A 174 -58.35 16.83 -46.05
C ILE A 174 -56.90 17.41 -46.24
N PRO A 175 -55.86 16.69 -46.74
CA PRO A 175 -55.23 15.47 -46.20
C PRO A 175 -53.66 15.46 -46.28
N LEU A 176 -53.04 14.30 -46.08
CA LEU A 176 -51.61 13.98 -46.32
C LEU A 176 -51.17 14.06 -47.81
N PRO A 177 -49.87 14.32 -48.08
CA PRO A 177 -49.17 13.91 -49.31
C PRO A 177 -48.13 12.76 -49.09
N PRO A 178 -47.60 12.11 -50.16
CA PRO A 178 -47.29 10.67 -50.12
C PRO A 178 -45.82 10.25 -50.41
N ARG A 179 -45.58 8.92 -50.31
CA ARG A 179 -44.42 8.19 -50.86
C ARG A 179 -44.22 8.41 -52.37
N ARG A 180 -42.98 8.18 -52.84
CA ARG A 180 -42.67 7.71 -54.20
C ARG A 180 -41.60 6.61 -54.18
N ASP A 181 -41.66 5.77 -55.21
CA ASP A 181 -40.96 4.50 -55.42
C ASP A 181 -40.59 4.37 -56.91
N LEU A 182 -39.59 3.53 -57.25
CA LEU A 182 -39.29 2.96 -58.59
C LEU A 182 -38.77 3.97 -59.68
N THR A 183 -38.02 3.59 -60.74
CA THR A 183 -37.67 2.27 -61.34
C THR A 183 -36.32 2.30 -62.13
N SER A 184 -35.86 1.13 -62.56
CA SER A 184 -34.76 0.75 -63.48
C SER A 184 -34.52 1.56 -64.78
N HIS A 185 -33.26 1.54 -65.26
CA HIS A 185 -32.91 1.12 -66.66
C HIS A 185 -31.42 0.70 -66.78
N ASP A 186 -31.00 0.26 -67.97
CA ASP A 186 -29.96 -0.77 -68.23
C ASP A 186 -28.83 -0.29 -69.20
N GLU A 187 -27.86 -1.17 -69.47
CA GLU A 187 -26.76 -1.15 -70.47
C GLU A 187 -25.50 -0.29 -70.24
N GLY A 188 -24.31 -0.82 -70.63
CA GLY A 188 -23.24 0.07 -71.12
C GLY A 188 -21.72 -0.25 -71.03
N THR A 189 -21.23 -1.47 -71.31
CA THR A 189 -19.87 -1.75 -71.88
C THR A 189 -18.53 -1.34 -71.17
N LYS A 190 -17.74 -2.39 -70.86
CA LYS A 190 -16.34 -2.68 -71.27
C LYS A 190 -15.14 -1.71 -71.01
N ALA A 191 -14.10 -2.34 -70.43
CA ALA A 191 -12.69 -2.45 -70.90
C ALA A 191 -11.54 -1.82 -70.08
N GLU A 192 -10.69 -2.73 -69.59
CA GLU A 192 -9.21 -2.76 -69.63
C GLU A 192 -8.30 -1.82 -68.78
N ARG A 193 -7.18 -2.46 -68.41
CA ARG A 193 -5.93 -2.02 -67.75
C ARG A 193 -5.15 -0.97 -68.62
N PRO A 194 -3.98 -0.40 -68.21
CA PRO A 194 -3.12 -0.71 -67.05
C PRO A 194 -2.49 0.48 -66.27
N LEU A 195 -1.67 0.10 -65.27
CA LEU A 195 -0.41 0.71 -64.80
C LEU A 195 0.50 1.27 -65.95
N PRO A 196 1.66 1.97 -65.70
CA PRO A 196 2.45 2.09 -64.45
C PRO A 196 3.07 3.49 -64.17
N SER A 197 3.94 3.56 -63.14
CA SER A 197 5.22 4.34 -63.10
C SER A 197 5.18 5.89 -63.10
N SER A 198 6.11 6.64 -62.48
CA SER A 198 7.31 6.34 -61.65
C SER A 198 7.97 7.64 -61.15
N ILE A 199 9.12 7.49 -60.46
CA ILE A 199 10.19 8.47 -60.21
C ILE A 199 10.08 9.24 -58.88
N ALA A 200 11.26 9.33 -58.24
CA ALA A 200 11.49 9.79 -56.88
C ALA A 200 12.34 11.07 -56.86
N VAL A 201 12.96 11.32 -55.69
CA VAL A 201 14.10 12.21 -55.43
C VAL A 201 13.77 13.71 -55.24
N VAL A 202 14.11 14.24 -54.06
CA VAL A 202 15.16 15.28 -53.82
C VAL A 202 15.00 15.88 -52.40
N ASP A 203 16.11 15.93 -51.66
CA ASP A 203 16.27 16.65 -50.38
C ASP A 203 16.17 18.19 -50.52
N GLY A 204 15.82 18.91 -49.45
CA GLY A 204 15.75 20.38 -49.52
C GLY A 204 15.64 21.11 -48.18
N THR A 205 16.78 21.33 -47.53
CA THR A 205 16.97 22.18 -46.33
C THR A 205 16.44 23.62 -46.43
N ALA A 206 15.83 24.08 -45.33
CA ALA A 206 15.95 25.41 -44.68
C ALA A 206 15.80 26.73 -45.48
N VAL A 207 15.05 27.68 -44.89
CA VAL A 207 15.47 29.07 -44.56
C VAL A 207 14.35 29.79 -43.79
N ALA A 208 14.70 30.84 -43.03
CA ALA A 208 13.83 31.55 -42.09
C ALA A 208 13.19 32.84 -42.66
N GLN A 209 12.22 33.40 -41.92
CA GLN A 209 12.00 34.83 -41.58
C GLN A 209 10.53 35.29 -41.57
N SER A 210 10.09 35.69 -40.37
CA SER A 210 9.17 36.81 -40.00
C SER A 210 8.05 37.29 -40.93
N VAL A 211 6.84 37.44 -40.36
CA VAL A 211 6.13 38.73 -40.11
C VAL A 211 4.84 38.44 -39.30
N GLY A 212 4.46 39.31 -38.35
CA GLY A 212 3.18 39.22 -37.58
C GLY A 212 2.08 40.12 -38.17
N PRO A 213 1.00 40.49 -37.44
CA PRO A 213 0.68 40.19 -36.05
C PRO A 213 -0.78 39.73 -35.77
N ALA A 214 -1.09 39.45 -34.50
CA ALA A 214 -2.38 39.58 -33.81
C ALA A 214 -3.69 39.06 -34.44
N GLN A 215 -4.34 38.09 -33.78
CA GLN A 215 -5.61 38.32 -33.04
C GLN A 215 -6.08 37.11 -32.20
N GLN A 216 -6.59 37.44 -31.01
CA GLN A 216 -7.73 36.83 -30.28
C GLN A 216 -7.78 35.33 -29.90
N HIS A 217 -8.03 35.14 -28.59
CA HIS A 217 -8.81 34.06 -27.96
C HIS A 217 -8.64 32.61 -28.42
N SER A 218 -7.89 31.82 -27.65
CA SER A 218 -8.15 30.38 -27.52
C SER A 218 -8.24 29.95 -26.05
N ASN A 219 -9.44 29.56 -25.64
CA ASN A 219 -9.63 28.71 -24.45
C ASN A 219 -9.16 27.30 -24.81
N ARG A 220 -8.29 26.70 -23.99
CA ARG A 220 -8.05 25.25 -24.01
C ARG A 220 -8.23 24.69 -22.60
N PRO A 221 -9.09 23.67 -22.39
CA PRO A 221 -9.19 22.98 -21.11
C PRO A 221 -7.93 22.13 -20.89
N GLY A 222 -7.53 22.02 -19.62
CA GLY A 222 -6.28 21.37 -19.26
C GLY A 222 -6.33 19.84 -19.33
N ARG A 223 -5.21 19.23 -19.72
CA ARG A 223 -4.89 17.87 -19.27
C ARG A 223 -4.29 17.95 -17.85
N LEU A 224 -4.98 17.28 -16.94
CA LEU A 224 -4.42 16.49 -15.84
C LEU A 224 -2.92 16.17 -16.03
N SER A 225 -2.05 16.21 -15.01
CA SER A 225 -2.23 16.36 -13.56
C SER A 225 -0.86 16.73 -12.96
N LYS A 226 -0.67 16.88 -11.65
CA LYS A 226 -0.50 15.74 -10.75
C LYS A 226 -0.81 16.17 -9.32
N ARG A 227 -1.74 15.45 -8.72
CA ARG A 227 -1.48 14.55 -7.59
C ARG A 227 -0.77 15.27 -6.46
N GLN A 228 -1.56 15.79 -5.53
CA GLN A 228 -2.05 15.01 -4.38
C GLN A 228 -1.02 15.04 -3.27
N ARG A 229 -1.54 15.07 -2.04
CA ARG A 229 -0.94 14.41 -0.87
C ARG A 229 0.55 14.77 -0.66
N LYS A 230 0.85 15.46 0.42
CA LYS A 230 0.39 15.17 1.80
C LYS A 230 0.79 16.47 2.58
N LYS A 231 0.71 16.66 3.88
CA LYS A 231 1.13 15.77 4.95
C LYS A 231 0.76 16.44 6.29
N ARG A 232 0.46 15.63 7.31
CA ARG A 232 0.56 16.06 8.72
C ARG A 232 0.63 14.86 9.66
N LYS A 233 1.58 14.92 10.59
CA LYS A 233 1.68 14.28 11.92
C LYS A 233 3.10 14.60 12.42
N LEU A 234 3.38 15.13 13.61
CA LEU A 234 2.56 15.56 14.77
C LEU A 234 3.06 16.99 15.18
N HIS A 235 3.00 17.56 16.39
CA HIS A 235 2.56 17.14 17.74
C HIS A 235 2.03 18.37 18.53
N LYS A 236 1.43 18.13 19.70
CA LYS A 236 1.28 19.05 20.85
C LYS A 236 2.42 18.69 21.82
N GLU A 237 3.08 19.58 22.56
CA GLU A 237 2.74 19.92 23.96
C GLU A 237 3.75 20.89 24.58
N GLU A 238 3.25 21.76 25.45
CA GLU A 238 3.77 22.31 26.72
C GLU A 238 2.77 23.43 27.16
N SER A 239 2.59 23.83 28.43
CA SER A 239 3.13 23.39 29.73
C SER A 239 2.20 23.88 30.88
N THR A 240 2.42 23.36 32.09
CA THR A 240 1.72 23.69 33.36
C THR A 240 2.24 25.01 34.01
N PRO A 241 1.58 25.53 35.07
CA PRO A 241 2.31 25.66 36.34
C PRO A 241 1.51 25.31 37.63
N THR A 242 2.20 25.38 38.78
CA THR A 242 2.01 24.65 40.05
C THR A 242 1.34 25.47 41.19
N ASN A 243 0.58 24.84 42.12
CA ASN A 243 0.87 24.79 43.58
C ASN A 243 -0.23 24.17 44.50
N GLN A 244 0.25 23.27 45.39
CA GLN A 244 -0.06 23.10 46.84
C GLN A 244 -1.48 23.36 47.43
N LEU A 245 -2.10 22.35 48.09
CA LEU A 245 -2.05 22.13 49.57
C LEU A 245 -2.76 20.78 49.95
N ALA A 246 -2.77 20.41 51.24
CA ALA A 246 -3.15 19.08 51.76
C ALA A 246 -4.62 18.90 52.20
N ASN A 247 -5.10 17.65 52.34
CA ASN A 247 -5.65 17.08 53.59
C ASN A 247 -6.23 15.65 53.45
N ASP A 248 -6.34 14.96 54.60
CA ASP A 248 -6.95 13.63 54.80
C ASP A 248 -8.46 13.57 54.50
N THR A 249 -9.00 12.40 54.08
CA THR A 249 -9.79 11.49 54.94
C THR A 249 -10.41 10.29 54.21
N ASP A 250 -10.16 9.10 54.79
CA ASP A 250 -11.02 7.95 55.12
C ASP A 250 -12.33 7.59 54.34
N ARG A 251 -12.64 6.26 54.31
CA ARG A 251 -13.98 5.60 54.18
C ARG A 251 -14.79 5.78 52.88
N LEU A 252 -15.21 4.75 52.13
CA LEU A 252 -15.96 3.54 52.54
C LEU A 252 -16.11 2.52 51.38
N ARG A 253 -16.40 1.24 51.70
CA ARG A 253 -16.94 0.22 50.76
C ARG A 253 -18.46 0.42 50.54
N PRO A 254 -19.07 -0.27 49.57
CA PRO A 254 -19.75 -1.53 49.95
C PRO A 254 -19.39 -2.72 49.05
N ALA A 255 -19.73 -3.91 49.54
CA ALA A 255 -19.65 -5.18 48.81
C ALA A 255 -21.05 -5.57 48.27
N ASP A 256 -21.11 -6.81 47.76
CA ASP A 256 -22.29 -7.68 47.52
C ASP A 256 -22.58 -7.97 46.03
N ASP A 257 -22.99 -9.17 45.60
CA ASP A 257 -22.75 -10.57 46.05
C ASP A 257 -23.25 -11.54 44.94
N VAL A 258 -22.97 -12.86 45.04
CA VAL A 258 -23.67 -14.01 44.37
C VAL A 258 -23.56 -14.16 42.82
N THR A 259 -23.44 -15.33 42.14
CA THR A 259 -23.01 -16.75 42.39
C THR A 259 -22.92 -17.47 41.00
N PRO A 260 -22.10 -18.52 40.77
CA PRO A 260 -21.85 -19.10 39.42
C PRO A 260 -22.42 -20.52 39.14
N CYS A 261 -22.42 -20.90 37.84
CA CYS A 261 -22.59 -22.25 37.24
C CYS A 261 -21.92 -22.24 35.84
N HIS A 262 -21.40 -23.30 35.20
CA HIS A 262 -21.27 -24.74 35.52
C HIS A 262 -20.02 -25.32 34.79
N GLU A 263 -19.48 -26.42 35.35
CA GLU A 263 -18.61 -27.53 34.84
C GLU A 263 -18.45 -27.77 33.31
N GLN A 264 -17.47 -28.52 32.75
CA GLN A 264 -16.32 -29.39 33.16
C GLN A 264 -15.40 -29.60 31.89
N PRO A 265 -14.35 -30.48 31.80
CA PRO A 265 -13.81 -31.46 32.75
C PRO A 265 -12.30 -31.31 33.09
N GLN A 266 -11.87 -32.02 34.14
CA GLN A 266 -10.47 -32.15 34.54
C GLN A 266 -9.77 -33.34 33.86
N ILE A 267 -8.46 -33.21 33.61
CA ILE A 267 -7.56 -34.34 33.35
C ILE A 267 -6.50 -34.37 34.45
N THR A 268 -6.41 -35.51 35.13
CA THR A 268 -5.48 -35.78 36.24
C THR A 268 -4.06 -35.99 35.71
N ILE A 269 -3.06 -35.34 36.30
CA ILE A 269 -1.64 -35.70 36.11
C ILE A 269 -1.03 -35.99 37.49
N HIS A 270 -0.50 -37.21 37.64
CA HIS A 270 0.22 -37.63 38.84
C HIS A 270 1.57 -36.90 38.94
N SER A 271 1.84 -36.28 40.09
CA SER A 271 3.18 -35.82 40.45
C SER A 271 3.90 -36.96 41.18
N SER A 272 5.05 -37.39 40.64
CA SER A 272 5.94 -38.35 41.29
C SER A 272 7.31 -37.68 41.51
N LEU A 273 7.70 -37.62 42.78
CA LEU A 273 8.99 -37.10 43.22
C LEU A 273 10.11 -38.07 42.83
N ILE A 274 11.21 -37.54 42.26
CA ILE A 274 12.48 -38.24 42.15
C ILE A 274 13.59 -37.27 42.59
N ASP A 275 14.34 -37.66 43.61
CA ASP A 275 15.49 -36.92 44.15
C ASP A 275 16.69 -36.92 43.19
N VAL A 276 17.41 -35.80 43.12
CA VAL A 276 18.75 -35.71 42.52
C VAL A 276 19.63 -34.81 43.44
N PRO A 277 20.87 -35.21 43.78
CA PRO A 277 21.56 -34.69 44.97
C PRO A 277 22.37 -33.40 44.74
N HIS A 278 22.56 -32.64 45.82
CA HIS A 278 23.42 -31.45 45.84
C HIS A 278 24.92 -31.79 45.81
N GLY A 279 25.65 -31.17 44.89
CA GLY A 279 27.11 -31.13 44.88
C GLY A 279 27.64 -29.69 45.03
N HIS A 280 28.37 -29.42 46.11
CA HIS A 280 29.09 -28.15 46.30
C HIS A 280 30.32 -28.06 45.38
N PRO A 281 30.62 -26.90 44.77
CA PRO A 281 31.94 -26.61 44.23
C PRO A 281 32.88 -26.05 45.31
N THR A 282 34.10 -26.57 45.36
CA THR A 282 35.13 -26.25 46.35
C THR A 282 35.83 -24.93 46.04
N HIS A 283 35.98 -24.06 47.04
CA HIS A 283 36.76 -22.83 46.97
C HIS A 283 38.26 -23.13 47.17
N LEU A 284 39.09 -22.89 46.16
CA LEU A 284 40.56 -22.97 46.27
C LEU A 284 41.16 -21.56 46.33
N GLN A 285 41.96 -21.36 47.38
CA GLN A 285 42.63 -20.11 47.73
C GLN A 285 44.15 -20.37 47.71
N LEU A 286 44.93 -19.41 47.22
CA LEU A 286 46.39 -19.45 47.31
C LEU A 286 46.94 -18.05 47.60
N ASP A 287 47.90 -17.98 48.52
CA ASP A 287 48.29 -16.78 49.26
C ASP A 287 49.29 -15.85 48.55
N GLY A 288 49.38 -14.62 49.06
CA GLY A 288 50.44 -13.65 48.77
C GLY A 288 50.46 -12.49 49.77
N GLN A 289 51.14 -12.66 50.92
CA GLN A 289 51.17 -11.69 52.02
C GLN A 289 52.28 -10.62 51.91
N ALA A 290 51.99 -9.38 52.36
CA ALA A 290 52.82 -8.50 53.21
C ALA A 290 52.03 -7.20 53.52
N SER A 291 51.62 -6.90 54.77
CA SER A 291 52.35 -6.10 55.79
C SER A 291 52.92 -4.76 55.26
N ALA A 292 52.76 -3.57 55.85
CA ALA A 292 51.95 -2.99 56.96
C ALA A 292 52.02 -1.41 56.83
N ALA A 293 51.54 -0.49 57.69
CA ALA A 293 50.93 -0.49 59.02
C ALA A 293 50.12 0.82 59.31
N VAL A 294 49.24 0.77 60.32
CA VAL A 294 48.76 1.82 61.28
C VAL A 294 49.05 3.32 61.03
N GLN A 295 47.99 4.17 60.95
CA GLN A 295 47.74 5.26 61.93
C GLN A 295 46.34 5.90 61.83
N GLU A 296 45.92 6.55 62.92
CA GLU A 296 44.59 7.13 63.13
C GLU A 296 44.48 8.60 62.67
N GLY A 297 43.26 9.08 62.41
CA GLY A 297 42.82 10.36 62.94
C GLY A 297 42.45 11.51 61.99
N SER A 298 41.48 12.29 62.47
CA SER A 298 41.11 13.67 62.07
C SER A 298 40.14 13.91 60.90
N ARG A 299 38.99 14.51 61.26
CA ARG A 299 38.09 15.27 60.37
C ARG A 299 38.72 16.63 60.04
N ILE A 300 38.75 17.04 58.76
CA ILE A 300 38.65 18.46 58.35
C ILE A 300 37.82 18.56 57.05
N ASP A 301 36.96 19.56 56.97
CA ASP A 301 36.18 20.00 55.81
C ASP A 301 37.08 20.71 54.78
N VAL A 302 37.14 20.27 53.50
CA VAL A 302 37.69 21.07 52.39
C VAL A 302 36.91 20.86 51.10
N SER A 303 36.75 21.97 50.37
CA SER A 303 36.01 22.13 49.12
C SER A 303 36.50 21.29 47.93
N ARG A 304 35.60 21.12 46.98
CA ARG A 304 35.71 20.30 45.76
C ARG A 304 36.41 21.06 44.62
N GLU A 305 37.69 20.75 44.38
CA GLU A 305 38.38 21.13 43.12
C GLU A 305 38.57 19.91 42.22
N SER A 306 38.12 20.01 40.97
CA SER A 306 38.22 18.94 39.98
C SER A 306 39.52 19.04 39.18
N ASN A 307 40.49 18.20 39.54
CA ASN A 307 41.79 18.14 38.89
C ASN A 307 41.68 17.44 37.52
N HIS A 308 41.66 18.20 36.42
CA HIS A 308 41.87 17.65 35.07
C HIS A 308 43.36 17.72 34.72
N GLY A 309 43.97 16.56 34.52
CA GLY A 309 45.38 16.47 34.12
C GLY A 309 45.59 16.98 32.69
N ASN A 310 46.45 17.99 32.53
CA ASN A 310 46.93 18.43 31.22
C ASN A 310 47.84 17.37 30.62
N ALA A 311 47.39 16.71 29.53
CA ALA A 311 48.30 16.00 28.65
C ALA A 311 49.19 17.03 27.92
N ILE A 312 50.51 16.81 27.94
CA ILE A 312 51.46 17.66 27.20
C ILE A 312 51.37 17.26 25.72
N PRO A 313 51.04 18.18 24.79
CA PRO A 313 50.97 17.85 23.37
C PRO A 313 52.34 17.48 22.82
N THR A 314 52.40 16.40 22.05
CA THR A 314 53.60 15.94 21.33
C THR A 314 54.06 16.97 20.31
N SER A 315 55.38 17.22 20.24
CA SER A 315 55.95 18.39 19.56
C SER A 315 55.81 18.44 18.03
N GLU A 316 55.31 17.39 17.38
CA GLU A 316 55.15 17.34 15.91
C GLU A 316 53.92 18.11 15.41
N GLU A 317 52.79 18.08 16.13
CA GLU A 317 51.57 18.83 15.77
C GLU A 317 51.81 20.35 15.77
N ALA A 318 52.85 20.81 16.47
CA ALA A 318 53.22 22.22 16.52
C ALA A 318 53.84 22.76 15.22
N SER A 319 54.17 21.92 14.25
CA SER A 319 54.93 22.31 13.04
C SER A 319 54.07 22.71 11.82
N VAL A 320 52.77 22.36 11.78
CA VAL A 320 51.90 22.63 10.62
C VAL A 320 50.97 23.82 10.91
N PRO A 321 51.18 25.01 10.27
CA PRO A 321 50.38 26.21 10.58
C PRO A 321 48.88 26.05 10.34
N ALA A 322 48.48 25.27 9.33
CA ALA A 322 47.09 25.04 8.97
C ALA A 322 46.27 24.38 10.10
N LEU A 323 46.88 23.53 10.93
CA LEU A 323 46.20 22.87 12.05
C LEU A 323 45.83 23.85 13.19
N ARG A 324 46.40 25.07 13.20
CA ARG A 324 46.13 26.11 14.21
C ARG A 324 45.01 27.08 13.83
N LEU A 325 44.22 26.76 12.80
CA LEU A 325 43.10 27.60 12.38
C LEU A 325 42.09 27.78 13.52
N LYS A 326 41.87 29.03 13.93
CA LYS A 326 40.80 29.35 14.89
C LYS A 326 39.44 29.29 14.19
N ALA A 327 38.51 28.54 14.76
CA ALA A 327 37.15 28.45 14.24
C ALA A 327 36.37 29.78 14.38
N GLY A 328 35.53 30.06 13.38
CA GLY A 328 34.67 31.23 13.31
C GLY A 328 35.34 32.47 12.73
N VAL A 329 34.57 33.27 11.99
CA VAL A 329 35.03 34.50 11.32
C VAL A 329 33.98 35.60 11.45
N ARG A 330 34.41 36.86 11.57
CA ARG A 330 33.55 38.04 11.47
C ARG A 330 33.92 38.79 10.21
N THR A 331 32.93 39.15 9.40
CA THR A 331 33.15 39.91 8.17
C THR A 331 33.21 41.42 8.43
N GLN A 332 33.84 42.17 7.52
CA GLN A 332 33.83 43.65 7.50
C GLN A 332 32.42 44.25 7.51
N ARG A 333 31.41 43.52 7.01
CA ARG A 333 29.99 43.93 7.01
C ARG A 333 29.30 43.68 8.35
N GLY A 334 30.02 43.16 9.35
CA GLY A 334 29.51 42.85 10.68
C GLY A 334 28.80 41.51 10.82
N ASP A 335 28.74 40.69 9.76
CA ASP A 335 28.21 39.33 9.87
C ASP A 335 29.17 38.46 10.68
N VAL A 336 28.62 37.67 11.60
CA VAL A 336 29.39 36.72 12.41
C VAL A 336 29.05 35.30 11.94
N PHE A 337 30.09 34.54 11.62
CA PHE A 337 30.03 33.10 11.42
C PHE A 337 30.54 32.44 12.70
N THR A 338 29.61 31.79 13.41
CA THR A 338 29.87 31.20 14.73
C THR A 338 30.59 29.87 14.57
N ALA A 339 31.62 29.63 15.39
CA ALA A 339 32.26 28.31 15.50
C ALA A 339 31.24 27.24 15.90
N LEU A 340 31.42 26.00 15.45
CA LEU A 340 30.45 24.94 15.71
C LEU A 340 30.38 24.51 17.19
N SER A 341 31.45 24.74 17.97
CA SER A 341 31.46 24.60 19.45
C SER A 341 30.58 25.61 20.16
N ASP A 342 30.47 26.81 19.60
CA ASP A 342 29.87 27.99 20.24
C ASP A 342 28.35 28.09 19.96
N LEU A 343 27.78 27.07 19.30
CA LEU A 343 26.38 27.01 18.98
C LEU A 343 25.56 26.68 20.23
N GLN A 344 24.73 27.62 20.67
CA GLN A 344 23.85 27.44 21.83
C GLN A 344 22.37 27.49 21.44
N ARG A 345 21.54 26.83 22.26
CA ARG A 345 20.09 26.88 22.14
C ARG A 345 19.60 28.30 22.43
N GLY A 346 18.69 28.80 21.59
CA GLY A 346 18.09 30.13 21.76
C GLY A 346 18.73 31.24 20.92
N HIS A 347 19.86 30.99 20.24
CA HIS A 347 20.37 31.92 19.23
C HIS A 347 19.31 32.16 18.14
N ALA A 348 18.95 33.44 17.92
CA ALA A 348 17.80 33.82 17.10
C ALA A 348 17.92 33.34 15.64
N MET A 349 19.08 33.61 15.02
CA MET A 349 19.56 33.04 13.77
C MET A 349 21.10 33.15 13.75
N ILE A 350 21.79 32.11 13.29
CA ILE A 350 23.26 32.06 13.15
C ILE A 350 23.68 31.96 11.68
N ASN A 351 24.95 32.26 11.40
CA ASN A 351 25.63 31.83 10.18
C ASN A 351 26.78 30.90 10.57
N VAL A 352 27.13 29.92 9.72
CA VAL A 352 28.24 28.99 9.93
C VAL A 352 28.96 28.72 8.61
N ILE A 353 30.25 28.43 8.69
CA ILE A 353 31.06 27.85 7.60
C ILE A 353 31.64 26.56 8.16
N GLY A 354 31.54 25.46 7.42
CA GLY A 354 32.03 24.16 7.87
C GLY A 354 32.09 23.14 6.75
N ILE A 355 32.66 21.98 7.08
CA ILE A 355 32.99 20.92 6.12
C ILE A 355 32.03 19.75 6.25
N VAL A 356 31.55 19.27 5.12
CA VAL A 356 30.47 18.29 5.05
C VAL A 356 31.02 16.87 5.20
N THR A 357 30.79 16.24 6.35
CA THR A 357 31.32 14.90 6.67
C THR A 357 30.40 13.75 6.28
N LEU A 358 29.08 14.00 6.21
CA LEU A 358 28.07 13.03 5.80
C LEU A 358 26.93 13.75 5.09
N VAL A 359 26.47 13.23 3.95
CA VAL A 359 25.28 13.70 3.24
C VAL A 359 24.22 12.61 3.24
N ASN A 360 22.99 12.96 3.63
CA ASN A 360 21.82 12.11 3.45
C ASN A 360 21.09 12.51 2.17
N LEU A 361 20.59 11.49 1.45
CA LEU A 361 19.75 11.68 0.26
C LEU A 361 18.56 12.61 0.53
N GLU A 362 18.22 13.38 -0.49
CA GLU A 362 17.11 14.31 -0.51
C GLU A 362 15.79 13.55 -0.43
N LYS A 363 14.88 14.01 0.43
CA LYS A 363 13.59 13.36 0.62
C LYS A 363 12.48 14.34 0.93
N LYS A 364 11.24 13.96 0.60
CA LYS A 364 10.07 14.67 1.10
C LYS A 364 9.80 14.26 2.56
N THR A 365 9.72 15.24 3.45
CA THR A 365 9.54 15.18 4.94
C THR A 365 8.18 14.59 5.42
N LYS A 366 7.64 15.02 6.58
CA LYS A 366 6.22 14.89 6.98
C LYS A 366 5.34 16.17 6.77
N THR A 367 5.74 17.14 5.91
CA THR A 367 5.04 18.42 5.55
C THR A 367 4.97 18.83 4.04
N ASN A 368 4.91 17.89 3.08
CA ASN A 368 5.26 18.03 1.62
C ASN A 368 6.60 18.63 1.21
N GLU A 369 7.25 19.38 2.07
CA GLU A 369 8.59 19.94 1.87
C GLU A 369 9.62 18.87 1.49
N TRP A 370 10.53 19.27 0.59
CA TRP A 370 11.83 18.65 0.37
C TRP A 370 12.74 18.94 1.56
N CYS A 371 13.66 18.03 1.85
CA CYS A 371 14.68 18.20 2.87
C CYS A 371 15.96 17.47 2.48
N ARG A 372 17.10 18.11 2.76
CA ARG A 372 18.45 17.51 2.75
C ARG A 372 19.01 17.61 4.17
N SER A 373 19.61 16.53 4.65
CA SER A 373 20.29 16.49 5.96
C SER A 373 21.77 16.17 5.74
N PHE A 374 22.66 16.91 6.38
CA PHE A 374 24.10 16.62 6.36
C PHE A 374 24.73 16.94 7.72
N THR A 375 25.97 16.50 7.95
CA THR A 375 26.74 16.86 9.16
C THR A 375 27.91 17.75 8.81
N LEU A 376 28.17 18.75 9.67
CA LEU A 376 29.30 19.66 9.56
C LEU A 376 30.32 19.44 10.67
N VAL A 377 31.59 19.68 10.33
CA VAL A 377 32.72 19.86 11.26
C VAL A 377 33.47 21.15 10.92
N ASP A 378 34.21 21.66 11.90
CA ASP A 378 35.13 22.80 11.79
C ASP A 378 36.26 22.60 12.82
N PRO A 379 37.27 23.51 12.90
CA PRO A 379 38.37 23.39 13.85
C PRO A 379 37.99 23.33 15.34
N SER A 380 36.74 23.68 15.72
CA SER A 380 36.34 23.73 17.12
C SER A 380 35.77 22.42 17.68
N ILE A 381 35.39 21.48 16.81
CA ILE A 381 34.72 20.23 17.23
C ILE A 381 35.39 18.95 16.74
N VAL A 382 36.42 19.06 15.90
CA VAL A 382 36.93 17.91 15.11
C VAL A 382 37.62 16.82 15.94
N ASP A 383 38.15 17.15 17.12
CA ASP A 383 38.87 16.21 17.99
C ASP A 383 37.97 15.66 19.11
N SER A 384 36.74 16.17 19.20
CA SER A 384 35.71 15.64 20.09
C SER A 384 35.02 14.42 19.45
N PRO A 385 35.15 13.19 20.00
CA PRO A 385 34.66 11.95 19.38
C PRO A 385 33.12 11.80 19.29
N ARG A 386 32.38 12.89 19.51
CA ARG A 386 30.90 12.95 19.52
C ARG A 386 30.32 14.21 18.86
N GLN A 387 31.14 15.12 18.34
CA GLN A 387 30.67 16.44 17.91
C GLN A 387 30.83 16.63 16.40
N SER A 388 29.76 16.30 15.68
CA SER A 388 29.46 16.85 14.35
C SER A 388 28.11 17.52 14.43
N ILE A 389 27.95 18.74 13.89
CA ILE A 389 26.66 19.42 13.93
C ILE A 389 25.78 18.94 12.78
N ARG A 390 24.62 18.37 13.11
CA ARG A 390 23.63 18.01 12.10
C ARG A 390 22.94 19.27 11.57
N VAL A 391 22.94 19.44 10.25
CA VAL A 391 22.17 20.45 9.54
C VAL A 391 20.99 19.80 8.83
N ASN A 392 19.79 20.39 8.97
CA ASN A 392 18.60 20.03 8.20
C ASN A 392 18.11 21.25 7.42
N CYS A 393 18.16 21.19 6.10
CA CYS A 393 17.66 22.24 5.21
C CYS A 393 16.31 21.81 4.63
N PHE A 394 15.35 22.74 4.54
CA PHE A 394 13.99 22.48 4.09
C PHE A 394 13.59 23.40 2.93
N GLN A 395 12.86 22.89 1.95
CA GLN A 395 12.34 23.69 0.83
C GLN A 395 10.95 23.22 0.37
N LYS A 396 10.08 24.17 0.02
CA LYS A 396 8.66 23.92 -0.29
C LYS A 396 8.41 23.61 -1.76
N LYS A 397 9.03 24.38 -2.66
CA LYS A 397 8.78 24.35 -4.11
C LYS A 397 9.83 23.50 -4.84
N TYR A 398 11.03 24.06 -4.99
CA TYR A 398 12.10 23.50 -5.81
C TYR A 398 13.04 22.59 -5.00
N LEU A 399 13.59 21.56 -5.63
CA LEU A 399 14.57 20.66 -5.01
C LEU A 399 15.97 21.29 -5.05
N GLU A 400 16.28 21.90 -6.18
CA GLU A 400 17.53 22.54 -6.58
C GLU A 400 17.93 23.70 -5.65
N TRP A 401 16.94 24.29 -4.98
CA TRP A 401 17.09 25.33 -3.96
C TRP A 401 17.64 24.84 -2.60
N LEU A 402 17.77 23.52 -2.38
CA LEU A 402 18.49 22.96 -1.23
C LEU A 402 20.01 22.92 -1.49
N PRO A 403 20.87 23.01 -0.45
CA PRO A 403 22.32 22.94 -0.62
C PRO A 403 22.77 21.72 -1.41
N GLN A 404 23.56 21.94 -2.46
CA GLN A 404 24.00 20.89 -3.39
C GLN A 404 25.37 20.34 -2.96
N VAL A 405 25.44 19.88 -1.71
CA VAL A 405 26.68 19.44 -1.06
C VAL A 405 26.96 17.95 -1.25
N GLN A 406 28.24 17.63 -1.44
CA GLN A 406 28.84 16.30 -1.37
C GLN A 406 29.64 16.13 -0.06
N LYS A 407 30.26 14.97 0.15
CA LYS A 407 31.23 14.80 1.24
C LYS A 407 32.49 15.63 0.93
N ASP A 408 33.11 16.17 1.97
CA ASP A 408 34.33 16.97 1.97
C ASP A 408 34.21 18.36 1.29
N ASP A 409 33.01 18.72 0.79
CA ASP A 409 32.67 20.10 0.39
C ASP A 409 32.70 21.06 1.59
N ILE A 410 33.11 22.30 1.33
CA ILE A 410 33.03 23.43 2.27
C ILE A 410 31.74 24.21 1.98
N VAL A 411 30.89 24.38 2.99
CA VAL A 411 29.58 25.05 2.81
C VAL A 411 29.45 26.29 3.69
N ILE A 412 29.05 27.40 3.07
CA ILE A 412 28.66 28.65 3.73
C ILE A 412 27.15 28.59 3.95
N LEU A 413 26.67 28.72 5.20
CA LEU A 413 25.25 28.69 5.53
C LEU A 413 24.86 29.91 6.36
N ARG A 414 23.78 30.59 5.96
CA ARG A 414 23.29 31.82 6.61
C ARG A 414 21.86 31.65 7.11
N LYS A 415 21.56 32.34 8.22
CA LYS A 415 20.25 32.35 8.90
C LYS A 415 19.72 30.96 9.26
N LEU A 416 20.59 30.10 9.82
CA LEU A 416 20.19 28.84 10.44
C LEU A 416 19.60 29.10 11.84
N LYS A 417 18.61 28.31 12.25
CA LYS A 417 18.10 28.27 13.62
C LYS A 417 18.65 27.05 14.35
N VAL A 418 19.26 27.26 15.52
CA VAL A 418 19.71 26.16 16.38
C VAL A 418 18.53 25.60 17.16
N VAL A 419 18.35 24.27 17.10
CA VAL A 419 17.31 23.53 17.83
C VAL A 419 17.96 22.31 18.47
N GLU A 420 17.61 22.05 19.73
CA GLU A 420 18.05 20.86 20.45
C GLU A 420 17.03 19.75 20.27
N PHE A 421 17.39 18.69 19.52
CA PHE A 421 16.53 17.54 19.27
C PHE A 421 17.37 16.29 18.99
N ASN A 422 17.52 15.42 20.00
CA ASN A 422 18.50 14.33 20.04
C ASN A 422 19.94 14.83 19.82
N GLY A 423 20.31 15.91 20.52
CA GLY A 423 21.56 16.65 20.32
C GLY A 423 21.34 17.97 19.58
N LEU A 424 22.42 18.74 19.40
CA LEU A 424 22.36 20.05 18.77
C LEU A 424 22.20 19.92 17.25
N THR A 425 21.18 20.57 16.69
CA THR A 425 20.84 20.52 15.26
C THR A 425 20.59 21.92 14.73
N ALA A 426 21.24 22.30 13.63
CA ALA A 426 20.97 23.54 12.92
C ALA A 426 19.89 23.31 11.84
N THR A 427 18.92 24.21 11.73
CA THR A 427 17.79 24.12 10.80
C THR A 427 17.74 25.32 9.86
N GLY A 428 17.82 25.06 8.55
CA GLY A 428 17.63 26.05 7.50
C GLY A 428 16.20 26.01 6.96
N TYR A 429 15.45 27.09 7.16
CA TYR A 429 14.06 27.20 6.68
C TYR A 429 13.97 27.73 5.24
N SER A 430 12.93 27.29 4.52
CA SER A 430 12.72 27.52 3.08
C SER A 430 12.71 28.99 2.63
N ASP A 431 12.36 29.88 3.56
CA ASP A 431 12.13 31.32 3.40
C ASP A 431 13.30 32.18 3.91
N LYS A 432 14.34 31.58 4.51
CA LYS A 432 15.42 32.32 5.21
C LYS A 432 16.81 31.78 4.96
N LEU A 433 16.95 30.47 4.76
CA LEU A 433 18.23 29.83 4.48
C LEU A 433 18.85 30.43 3.22
N ARG A 434 20.10 30.90 3.33
CA ARG A 434 20.94 31.13 2.15
C ARG A 434 22.21 30.28 2.26
N TRP A 435 22.70 29.78 1.13
CA TRP A 435 23.82 28.85 1.09
C TRP A 435 24.72 29.06 -0.13
N ALA A 436 26.00 28.74 0.03
CA ALA A 436 26.99 28.63 -1.04
C ALA A 436 27.88 27.40 -0.79
N VAL A 437 28.41 26.79 -1.84
CA VAL A 437 29.42 25.73 -1.74
C VAL A 437 30.72 26.29 -2.29
N TYR A 438 31.77 26.29 -1.49
CA TYR A 438 33.11 26.71 -1.89
C TYR A 438 33.88 25.50 -2.41
N ASP A 439 34.48 25.64 -3.58
CA ASP A 439 35.35 24.63 -4.16
C ASP A 439 36.81 24.93 -3.78
N PRO A 440 37.46 24.08 -2.97
CA PRO A 440 38.83 24.33 -2.51
C PRO A 440 39.88 24.16 -3.62
N LEU A 441 39.53 23.58 -4.77
CA LEU A 441 40.46 23.41 -5.90
C LEU A 441 40.43 24.60 -6.85
N GLU A 442 39.24 25.14 -7.12
CA GLU A 442 39.07 26.32 -7.99
C GLU A 442 39.18 27.65 -7.22
N HIS A 443 39.26 27.59 -5.88
CA HIS A 443 39.19 28.73 -4.97
C HIS A 443 37.96 29.65 -5.18
N SER A 444 36.86 29.07 -5.68
CA SER A 444 35.68 29.79 -6.14
C SER A 444 34.41 29.24 -5.48
N ILE A 445 33.27 29.93 -5.67
CA ILE A 445 31.96 29.37 -5.31
C ILE A 445 31.44 28.54 -6.47
N ARG A 446 31.21 27.26 -6.21
CA ARG A 446 30.66 26.32 -7.19
C ARG A 446 29.27 26.82 -7.62
N PRO A 447 29.02 27.09 -8.91
CA PRO A 447 27.73 27.57 -9.37
C PRO A 447 26.65 26.51 -9.10
N PRO A 448 25.51 26.86 -8.48
CA PRO A 448 24.46 25.90 -8.17
C PRO A 448 23.81 25.39 -9.46
N ASN A 449 23.54 24.09 -9.55
CA ASN A 449 22.73 23.54 -10.64
C ASN A 449 21.27 23.95 -10.42
N LYS A 450 20.85 25.05 -11.03
CA LYS A 450 19.52 25.64 -10.85
C LYS A 450 18.40 24.74 -11.39
N GLY A 451 18.70 23.84 -12.34
CA GLY A 451 17.73 22.90 -12.93
C GLY A 451 16.49 23.62 -13.47
N SER A 452 15.32 23.31 -12.91
CA SER A 452 14.04 23.95 -13.24
C SER A 452 13.69 25.15 -12.35
N ALA A 453 14.51 25.44 -11.35
CA ALA A 453 14.23 26.44 -10.34
C ALA A 453 14.70 27.84 -10.77
N PRO A 454 13.90 28.90 -10.51
CA PRO A 454 14.34 30.27 -10.78
C PRO A 454 15.49 30.67 -9.87
N GLU A 455 16.24 31.68 -10.28
CA GLU A 455 17.33 32.28 -9.49
C GLU A 455 16.83 32.96 -8.22
N LYS A 456 15.69 33.66 -8.35
CA LYS A 456 14.98 34.34 -7.28
C LYS A 456 13.48 34.26 -7.51
N GLU A 457 12.68 34.29 -6.45
CA GLU A 457 11.23 34.35 -6.52
C GLU A 457 10.70 35.35 -5.49
N VAL A 458 9.57 36.00 -5.79
CA VAL A 458 8.86 36.83 -4.83
C VAL A 458 8.08 35.93 -3.86
N ILE A 459 8.36 36.03 -2.57
CA ILE A 459 7.60 35.32 -1.52
C ILE A 459 6.18 35.93 -1.39
N ASP A 460 5.22 35.19 -0.85
CA ASP A 460 3.83 35.63 -0.61
C ASP A 460 3.11 36.17 -1.86
N GLU A 461 2.93 35.27 -2.84
CA GLU A 461 2.02 35.42 -4.00
C GLU A 461 2.23 36.71 -4.84
N GLY A 462 3.45 37.23 -4.85
CA GLY A 462 3.83 38.41 -5.64
C GLY A 462 3.85 39.73 -4.85
N MET A 463 3.50 39.72 -3.57
CA MET A 463 3.45 40.92 -2.71
C MET A 463 4.60 41.00 -1.68
N GLY A 464 5.42 39.95 -1.54
CA GLY A 464 6.56 39.91 -0.63
C GLY A 464 7.86 40.46 -1.24
N TYR A 465 8.99 40.14 -0.57
CA TYR A 465 10.33 40.49 -1.06
C TYR A 465 10.88 39.41 -1.99
N GLU A 466 11.80 39.82 -2.88
CA GLU A 466 12.58 38.87 -3.69
C GLU A 466 13.51 38.04 -2.80
N PHE A 467 13.37 36.73 -2.86
CA PHE A 467 14.21 35.78 -2.16
C PHE A 467 14.98 34.90 -3.13
N SER A 468 16.28 34.75 -2.86
CA SER A 468 17.10 33.68 -3.44
C SER A 468 17.74 32.89 -2.29
N PRO A 469 17.74 31.55 -2.35
CA PRO A 469 18.48 30.71 -1.40
C PRO A 469 19.98 30.65 -1.74
N TYR A 470 20.39 31.10 -2.93
CA TYR A 470 21.79 31.12 -3.33
C TYR A 470 22.48 32.32 -2.65
N TRP A 471 23.65 32.08 -2.06
CA TRP A 471 24.51 33.11 -1.50
C TRP A 471 25.71 33.34 -2.39
N GLU A 472 25.91 34.58 -2.80
CA GLU A 472 27.06 35.02 -3.59
C GLU A 472 27.92 35.91 -2.68
N PRO A 473 28.93 35.35 -1.99
CA PRO A 473 29.91 36.15 -1.27
C PRO A 473 30.71 36.98 -2.28
N PHE A 474 31.13 38.18 -1.87
CA PHE A 474 31.99 39.00 -2.73
C PHE A 474 33.32 38.30 -2.99
N GLN A 475 33.84 38.48 -4.20
CA GLN A 475 35.23 38.16 -4.51
C GLN A 475 36.13 38.92 -3.53
N ASP A 476 37.19 38.26 -3.06
CA ASP A 476 38.10 38.74 -2.00
C ASP A 476 37.45 39.02 -0.63
N SER A 477 36.27 38.46 -0.34
CA SER A 477 35.67 38.54 0.99
C SER A 477 36.35 37.63 2.02
N GLU A 478 36.32 38.07 3.29
CA GLU A 478 36.77 37.29 4.46
C GLU A 478 36.02 35.95 4.62
N GLU A 479 34.85 35.79 3.98
CA GLU A 479 34.14 34.51 3.91
C GLU A 479 34.90 33.50 3.02
N LEU A 480 35.39 33.93 1.85
CA LEU A 480 36.16 33.10 0.92
C LEU A 480 37.56 32.80 1.45
N GLU A 481 38.22 33.79 2.05
CA GLU A 481 39.53 33.60 2.67
C GLU A 481 39.46 32.61 3.86
N TYR A 482 38.41 32.68 4.69
CA TYR A 482 38.18 31.67 5.72
C TYR A 482 37.84 30.29 5.12
N CYS A 483 37.14 30.23 3.99
CA CYS A 483 36.92 28.96 3.27
C CYS A 483 38.22 28.36 2.69
N ARG A 484 39.16 29.19 2.23
CA ARG A 484 40.50 28.73 1.82
C ARG A 484 41.24 28.12 3.01
N GLN A 485 41.29 28.85 4.13
CA GLN A 485 41.96 28.42 5.36
C GLN A 485 41.36 27.12 5.92
N ILE A 486 40.02 26.97 5.97
CA ILE A 486 39.39 25.73 6.47
C ILE A 486 39.64 24.55 5.53
N GLY A 487 39.78 24.77 4.22
CA GLY A 487 40.20 23.74 3.26
C GLY A 487 41.64 23.28 3.49
N GLU A 488 42.58 24.20 3.70
CA GLU A 488 43.98 23.90 4.05
C GLU A 488 44.09 23.11 5.37
N TRP A 489 43.33 23.54 6.39
CA TRP A 489 43.21 22.84 7.68
C TRP A 489 42.71 21.40 7.53
N TRP A 490 41.64 21.19 6.75
CA TRP A 490 41.04 19.86 6.55
C TRP A 490 41.97 18.92 5.80
N LYS A 491 42.64 19.43 4.76
CA LYS A 491 43.64 18.68 4.01
C LYS A 491 44.79 18.23 4.93
N ALA A 492 45.34 19.15 5.74
CA ALA A 492 46.38 18.82 6.71
C ALA A 492 45.93 17.77 7.73
N LYS A 493 44.66 17.82 8.19
CA LYS A 493 44.10 16.82 9.10
C LYS A 493 43.93 15.44 8.44
N LEU A 494 43.43 15.39 7.20
CA LEU A 494 43.31 14.12 6.44
C LEU A 494 44.68 13.49 6.15
N GLU A 495 45.72 14.30 5.90
CA GLU A 495 47.10 13.82 5.73
C GLU A 495 47.67 13.25 7.04
N LEU A 496 47.39 13.87 8.18
CA LEU A 496 47.80 13.39 9.52
C LEU A 496 47.10 12.06 9.89
N GLU A 497 45.78 11.97 9.67
CA GLU A 497 45.00 10.75 9.86
C GLU A 497 45.43 9.63 8.89
N GLY A 498 45.85 9.97 7.68
CA GLY A 498 46.36 9.00 6.69
C GLY A 498 47.71 8.37 7.04
N GLN A 499 48.52 9.01 7.89
CA GLN A 499 49.84 8.51 8.29
C GLN A 499 49.81 7.70 9.60
N ASN A 500 48.94 8.06 10.54
CA ASN A 500 48.83 7.39 11.82
C ASN A 500 47.70 6.34 11.85
N VAL A 501 48.11 5.08 11.75
CA VAL A 501 47.34 3.86 12.08
C VAL A 501 46.33 3.40 11.01
N SER A 502 46.09 2.09 11.00
CA SER A 502 44.92 1.44 10.41
C SER A 502 43.64 1.92 11.10
N ILE A 503 43.24 3.17 10.85
CA ILE A 503 42.20 3.86 11.61
C ILE A 503 40.91 3.05 11.58
N VAL A 504 40.52 2.66 12.80
CA VAL A 504 39.14 2.38 13.19
C VAL A 504 38.29 3.47 12.57
N ARG A 505 37.67 3.18 11.43
CA ARG A 505 36.77 4.13 10.76
C ARG A 505 35.79 4.59 11.83
N CYS A 506 35.80 5.88 12.12
CA CYS A 506 34.70 6.61 12.75
C CYS A 506 33.50 6.54 11.80
N SER A 507 32.98 5.32 11.69
CA SER A 507 31.76 4.97 11.00
C SER A 507 30.72 5.86 11.64
N GLY A 508 30.24 6.83 10.88
CA GLY A 508 29.24 7.76 11.39
C GLY A 508 28.09 6.95 11.99
N THR A 509 27.37 7.53 12.95
CA THR A 509 26.32 6.94 13.82
C THR A 509 25.15 6.19 13.13
N GLY A 510 25.26 5.91 11.84
CA GLY A 510 24.76 4.68 11.23
C GLY A 510 24.96 3.47 12.16
N LYS A 511 23.88 2.73 12.29
CA LYS A 511 23.74 1.66 13.27
C LYS A 511 24.68 0.51 12.94
N GLN A 512 25.28 -0.06 13.97
CA GLN A 512 26.18 -1.21 13.83
C GLN A 512 25.39 -2.40 13.25
N HIS A 513 26.06 -3.22 12.43
CA HIS A 513 25.57 -4.56 12.14
C HIS A 513 25.96 -5.45 13.32
N LEU A 514 24.98 -6.09 13.95
CA LEU A 514 25.14 -6.95 15.11
C LEU A 514 24.61 -8.35 14.82
N LEU A 515 25.17 -9.31 15.54
CA LEU A 515 24.64 -10.66 15.69
C LEU A 515 23.44 -10.67 16.65
N ILE A 516 22.60 -11.71 16.60
CA ILE A 516 21.49 -11.86 17.56
C ILE A 516 22.03 -12.02 18.98
N SER A 517 23.16 -12.72 19.17
CA SER A 517 23.90 -12.82 20.43
C SER A 517 24.37 -11.48 21.02
N GLU A 518 24.55 -10.46 20.17
CA GLU A 518 25.00 -9.12 20.56
C GLU A 518 23.83 -8.13 20.72
N ALA A 519 22.63 -8.50 20.29
CA ALA A 519 21.47 -7.63 20.32
C ALA A 519 21.02 -7.36 21.78
N SER A 520 21.05 -6.09 22.18
CA SER A 520 20.57 -5.61 23.49
C SER A 520 19.73 -4.34 23.34
N PRO A 521 18.63 -4.16 24.11
CA PRO A 521 17.87 -2.91 24.16
C PRO A 521 18.69 -1.68 24.59
N ASP A 522 19.81 -1.89 25.28
CA ASP A 522 20.69 -0.84 25.78
C ASP A 522 21.76 -0.41 24.76
N HIS A 523 21.90 -1.13 23.64
CA HIS A 523 22.93 -0.82 22.63
C HIS A 523 22.70 0.57 22.01
N PRO A 524 23.73 1.44 21.90
CA PRO A 524 23.54 2.76 21.33
C PRO A 524 23.21 2.69 19.83
N PRO A 525 22.21 3.45 19.32
CA PRO A 525 21.40 4.46 20.01
C PRO A 525 19.98 3.94 20.35
N LYS A 526 19.80 3.31 21.53
CA LYS A 526 18.51 2.84 22.11
C LYS A 526 17.98 1.51 21.56
N GLY A 527 18.85 0.52 21.48
CA GLY A 527 18.59 -0.84 21.02
C GLY A 527 18.50 -0.98 19.51
N PHE A 528 18.92 0.03 18.74
CA PHE A 528 18.79 0.02 17.28
C PHE A 528 20.04 -0.50 16.59
N PHE A 529 19.88 -1.57 15.80
CA PHE A 529 20.95 -2.25 15.06
C PHE A 529 20.49 -2.67 13.66
N ASN A 530 21.42 -3.16 12.84
CA ASN A 530 21.10 -3.91 11.63
C ASN A 530 21.53 -5.37 11.85
N CYS A 531 20.89 -6.33 11.19
CA CYS A 531 21.41 -7.70 11.14
C CYS A 531 21.13 -8.36 9.79
N THR A 532 21.79 -9.48 9.56
CA THR A 532 21.55 -10.38 8.43
C THR A 532 21.03 -11.68 9.02
N ILE A 533 19.88 -12.14 8.53
CA ILE A 533 19.16 -13.28 9.11
C ILE A 533 18.65 -14.22 8.03
N GLU A 534 18.25 -15.41 8.47
CA GLU A 534 17.35 -16.31 7.80
C GLU A 534 15.96 -16.22 8.45
N VAL A 535 14.91 -16.25 7.63
CA VAL A 535 13.52 -16.29 8.07
C VAL A 535 13.14 -17.73 8.39
N LEU A 536 12.70 -18.00 9.62
CA LEU A 536 12.28 -19.35 10.04
C LEU A 536 10.76 -19.53 9.94
N GLN A 537 9.97 -18.54 10.37
CA GLN A 537 8.51 -18.61 10.29
C GLN A 537 7.87 -17.21 10.37
N LYS A 538 6.69 -17.00 9.79
CA LYS A 538 5.90 -15.76 9.88
C LYS A 538 4.46 -16.00 10.30
N PHE A 539 3.87 -15.04 11.01
CA PHE A 539 2.47 -15.06 11.44
C PHE A 539 1.85 -13.67 11.30
N ASP A 540 0.72 -13.57 10.62
CA ASP A 540 -0.03 -12.31 10.53
C ASP A 540 -0.81 -12.08 11.84
N ASN A 541 -0.54 -10.97 12.54
CA ASN A 541 -1.17 -10.67 13.83
C ASN A 541 -2.43 -9.80 13.61
N PRO A 542 -3.61 -10.16 14.19
CA PRO A 542 -4.84 -9.38 14.08
C PRO A 542 -4.71 -7.90 14.50
N CYS A 543 -3.76 -7.58 15.40
CA CYS A 543 -3.45 -6.20 15.80
C CYS A 543 -2.77 -5.35 14.71
N GLY A 544 -2.56 -5.90 13.51
CA GLY A 544 -2.08 -5.17 12.34
C GLY A 544 -0.57 -5.21 12.12
N ALA A 545 0.16 -5.99 12.92
CA ALA A 545 1.56 -6.34 12.71
C ALA A 545 1.69 -7.69 11.98
N THR A 546 2.88 -8.01 11.50
CA THR A 546 3.26 -9.38 11.13
C THR A 546 4.45 -9.76 12.00
N ILE A 547 4.37 -10.89 12.69
CA ILE A 547 5.46 -11.43 13.52
C ILE A 547 6.31 -12.32 12.63
N VAL A 548 7.63 -12.10 12.62
CA VAL A 548 8.59 -12.91 11.88
C VAL A 548 9.61 -13.45 12.87
N TYR A 549 9.79 -14.76 12.90
CA TYR A 549 10.84 -15.42 13.66
C TYR A 549 12.07 -15.57 12.76
N VAL A 550 13.20 -15.05 13.23
CA VAL A 550 14.44 -14.98 12.44
C VAL A 550 15.63 -15.50 13.24
N THR A 551 16.63 -16.05 12.56
CA THR A 551 17.89 -16.46 13.18
C THR A 551 19.10 -16.02 12.36
N ASP A 552 20.24 -15.87 13.02
CA ASP A 552 21.56 -15.79 12.41
C ASP A 552 22.50 -16.90 12.94
N TYR A 553 21.90 -17.91 13.59
CA TYR A 553 22.51 -19.06 14.27
C TYR A 553 23.33 -18.75 15.55
N THR A 554 23.32 -17.50 16.02
CA THR A 554 24.00 -17.13 17.28
C THR A 554 23.08 -17.20 18.49
N GLU A 555 23.61 -17.63 19.64
CA GLU A 555 22.84 -17.85 20.87
C GLU A 555 22.76 -16.58 21.72
N ASN A 556 21.57 -16.24 22.21
CA ASN A 556 21.32 -15.13 23.11
C ASN A 556 20.47 -15.62 24.29
N ALA A 557 21.06 -15.72 25.48
CA ALA A 557 20.35 -16.16 26.70
C ALA A 557 19.16 -15.27 27.10
N SER A 558 19.02 -14.08 26.49
CA SER A 558 17.92 -13.15 26.70
C SER A 558 16.83 -13.18 25.62
N VAL A 559 16.91 -13.98 24.54
CA VAL A 559 15.74 -14.20 23.66
C VAL A 559 14.77 -15.21 24.27
N HIS A 560 13.49 -15.13 23.88
CA HIS A 560 12.48 -16.05 24.39
C HIS A 560 12.65 -17.45 23.77
N PRO A 561 12.78 -18.53 24.55
CA PRO A 561 12.94 -19.89 24.02
C PRO A 561 11.69 -20.33 23.26
N VAL A 562 11.78 -20.41 21.93
CA VAL A 562 10.63 -20.67 21.05
C VAL A 562 10.28 -22.16 21.04
N GLN A 563 9.42 -22.59 21.97
CA GLN A 563 8.97 -23.99 22.12
C GLN A 563 7.90 -24.43 21.09
N ALA A 564 7.91 -23.85 19.89
CA ALA A 564 6.95 -24.23 18.84
C ALA A 564 7.38 -25.54 18.15
N THR A 565 6.43 -26.31 17.63
CA THR A 565 6.70 -27.61 16.95
C THR A 565 7.56 -27.47 15.68
N TRP A 566 7.66 -26.27 15.10
CA TRP A 566 8.55 -25.96 13.98
C TRP A 566 9.97 -25.56 14.41
N CYS A 567 10.21 -25.32 15.70
CA CYS A 567 11.48 -24.84 16.23
C CYS A 567 12.17 -25.94 17.07
N PRO A 568 13.31 -26.49 16.61
CA PRO A 568 13.97 -27.59 17.30
C PRO A 568 14.60 -27.08 18.60
N PRO A 569 14.74 -27.92 19.64
CA PRO A 569 15.34 -27.54 20.92
C PRO A 569 16.67 -26.79 20.79
N GLU A 570 17.50 -27.20 19.83
CA GLU A 570 18.83 -26.65 19.56
C GLU A 570 18.79 -25.18 19.07
N LEU A 571 17.67 -24.72 18.52
CA LEU A 571 17.46 -23.31 18.13
C LEU A 571 16.74 -22.46 19.18
N HIS A 572 16.21 -23.00 20.29
CA HIS A 572 15.35 -22.23 21.20
C HIS A 572 15.99 -20.90 21.66
N GLY A 573 17.28 -20.90 22.01
CA GLY A 573 18.05 -19.70 22.38
C GLY A 573 18.66 -18.90 21.21
N ARG A 574 18.35 -19.24 19.95
CA ARG A 574 18.95 -18.66 18.72
C ARG A 574 17.94 -17.92 17.83
N VAL A 575 16.67 -17.83 18.24
CA VAL A 575 15.60 -17.23 17.44
C VAL A 575 15.15 -15.90 18.03
N LEU A 576 15.27 -14.83 17.24
CA LEU A 576 14.72 -13.52 17.57
C LEU A 576 13.31 -13.38 16.99
N GLN A 577 12.33 -13.13 17.86
CA GLN A 577 10.98 -12.75 17.43
C GLN A 577 10.96 -11.26 17.03
N CYS A 578 10.62 -10.96 15.78
CA CYS A 578 10.54 -9.61 15.24
C CYS A 578 9.09 -9.20 14.92
N SER A 579 8.59 -8.14 15.58
CA SER A 579 7.28 -7.54 15.25
C SER A 579 7.41 -6.45 14.19
N MET A 580 6.86 -6.72 13.00
CA MET A 580 6.93 -5.86 11.81
C MET A 580 5.65 -5.03 11.65
N TRP A 581 5.76 -3.70 11.69
CA TRP A 581 4.67 -2.72 11.68
C TRP A 581 4.71 -1.80 10.46
N ASP A 582 3.62 -1.06 10.20
CA ASP A 582 3.51 -0.04 9.15
C ASP A 582 4.03 -0.55 7.78
N ASN A 583 5.10 0.06 7.25
CA ASN A 583 5.69 -0.32 5.98
C ASN A 583 6.47 -1.64 6.07
N ALA A 584 7.09 -1.93 7.23
CA ALA A 584 7.81 -3.18 7.46
C ALA A 584 6.86 -4.40 7.40
N ARG A 585 5.59 -4.23 7.78
CA ARG A 585 4.56 -5.28 7.63
C ARG A 585 4.41 -5.76 6.18
N ASN A 586 4.42 -4.84 5.22
CA ASN A 586 4.26 -5.19 3.80
C ASN A 586 5.46 -6.00 3.29
N ILE A 587 6.67 -5.72 3.79
CA ILE A 587 7.87 -6.53 3.49
C ILE A 587 7.79 -7.88 4.20
N ALA A 588 7.33 -7.93 5.45
CA ALA A 588 7.16 -9.17 6.21
C ALA A 588 6.18 -10.17 5.55
N LYS A 589 5.21 -9.68 4.77
CA LYS A 589 4.35 -10.53 3.94
C LYS A 589 5.11 -11.18 2.77
N MET A 590 6.08 -10.47 2.20
CA MET A 590 6.92 -10.94 1.10
C MET A 590 8.06 -11.88 1.54
N MET A 591 8.50 -11.79 2.79
CA MET A 591 9.48 -12.70 3.39
C MET A 591 8.91 -14.12 3.48
N ASN A 592 9.63 -15.13 3.02
CA ASN A 592 9.23 -16.54 3.14
C ASN A 592 10.25 -17.33 3.96
N PRO A 593 9.84 -18.38 4.69
CA PRO A 593 10.76 -19.26 5.40
C PRO A 593 11.86 -19.84 4.50
N GLY A 594 13.08 -19.93 5.04
CA GLY A 594 14.29 -20.31 4.31
C GLY A 594 14.96 -19.17 3.53
N GLU A 595 14.33 -17.99 3.39
CA GLU A 595 14.94 -16.84 2.73
C GLU A 595 15.91 -16.07 3.62
N TYR A 596 16.99 -15.57 3.02
CA TYR A 596 17.96 -14.69 3.69
C TYR A 596 17.62 -13.21 3.46
N TRP A 597 17.69 -12.41 4.51
CA TRP A 597 17.35 -10.98 4.47
C TRP A 597 18.33 -10.13 5.27
N TYR A 598 18.66 -8.94 4.75
CA TYR A 598 19.30 -7.87 5.51
C TYR A 598 18.20 -6.97 6.10
N LEU A 599 18.15 -6.90 7.43
CA LEU A 599 17.20 -6.11 8.17
C LEU A 599 17.86 -4.82 8.65
N HIS A 600 17.52 -3.71 8.02
CA HIS A 600 18.01 -2.39 8.42
C HIS A 600 17.20 -1.85 9.60
N ASN A 601 17.89 -1.38 10.64
CA ASN A 601 17.30 -0.58 11.70
C ASN A 601 16.16 -1.29 12.49
N ILE A 602 16.41 -2.54 12.90
CA ILE A 602 15.62 -3.21 13.95
C ILE A 602 15.89 -2.52 15.28
N ARG A 603 14.88 -2.49 16.16
CA ARG A 603 15.02 -2.12 17.56
C ARG A 603 14.79 -3.31 18.49
N ALA A 604 15.83 -3.77 19.18
CA ALA A 604 15.71 -4.63 20.35
C ALA A 604 14.96 -3.89 21.47
N ARG A 605 14.01 -4.58 22.12
CA ARG A 605 13.36 -4.13 23.35
C ARG A 605 13.11 -5.30 24.29
N TRP A 606 13.08 -5.02 25.58
CA TRP A 606 12.54 -5.94 26.58
C TRP A 606 11.02 -6.05 26.41
N ASN A 607 10.48 -7.26 26.42
CA ASN A 607 9.06 -7.54 26.57
C ASN A 607 8.69 -7.66 28.06
N LEU A 608 7.40 -7.90 28.35
CA LEU A 608 6.89 -7.99 29.74
C LEU A 608 7.52 -9.14 30.55
N ASN A 609 8.02 -10.17 29.86
CA ASN A 609 8.64 -11.35 30.46
C ASN A 609 10.18 -11.22 30.53
N GLN A 610 10.73 -10.02 30.33
CA GLN A 610 12.17 -9.74 30.31
C GLN A 610 12.96 -10.52 29.24
N TYR A 611 12.31 -10.88 28.13
CA TYR A 611 13.01 -11.35 26.93
C TYR A 611 13.18 -10.24 25.91
N ILE A 612 14.23 -10.34 25.09
CA ILE A 612 14.51 -9.45 23.97
C ILE A 612 13.67 -9.85 22.77
N GLU A 613 12.97 -8.87 22.20
CA GLU A 613 12.27 -8.99 20.93
C GLU A 613 12.65 -7.83 19.99
N GLY A 614 12.64 -8.10 18.68
CA GLY A 614 12.86 -7.11 17.64
C GLY A 614 11.58 -6.34 17.30
N THR A 615 11.70 -5.06 17.03
CA THR A 615 10.61 -4.24 16.48
C THR A 615 11.08 -3.41 15.28
N MET A 616 10.30 -3.40 14.20
CA MET A 616 10.62 -2.66 12.97
C MET A 616 9.38 -1.97 12.41
N GLN A 617 9.53 -0.71 11.99
CA GLN A 617 8.47 0.10 11.35
C GLN A 617 8.86 0.58 9.94
N LEU A 618 10.17 0.67 9.66
CA LEU A 618 10.70 1.15 8.40
C LEU A 618 11.06 -0.05 7.51
N ALA A 619 10.60 -0.01 6.26
CA ALA A 619 11.02 -0.92 5.20
C ALA A 619 12.23 -0.39 4.40
N GLU A 620 12.65 0.86 4.65
CA GLU A 620 13.74 1.50 3.91
C GLU A 620 15.05 0.74 4.15
N LYS A 621 15.67 0.26 3.05
CA LYS A 621 16.91 -0.54 3.02
C LYS A 621 16.81 -1.96 3.60
N VAL A 622 15.60 -2.49 3.79
CA VAL A 622 15.41 -3.93 4.00
C VAL A 622 15.55 -4.60 2.62
N THR A 623 16.42 -5.60 2.50
CA THR A 623 16.71 -6.25 1.21
C THR A 623 16.80 -7.76 1.36
N GLN A 624 16.08 -8.49 0.50
CA GLN A 624 16.28 -9.92 0.30
C GLN A 624 17.70 -10.15 -0.24
N LEU A 625 18.33 -11.23 0.20
CA LEU A 625 19.70 -11.58 -0.14
C LEU A 625 19.71 -12.87 -0.98
N ASP A 626 20.28 -12.78 -2.18
CA ASP A 626 20.37 -13.91 -3.11
C ASP A 626 21.68 -14.67 -2.84
N GLN A 627 21.55 -15.91 -2.35
CA GLN A 627 22.68 -16.80 -2.04
C GLN A 627 23.58 -17.08 -3.26
N THR A 628 23.03 -17.04 -4.48
CA THR A 628 23.81 -17.30 -5.72
C THR A 628 24.52 -16.04 -6.23
N LYS A 629 23.85 -14.88 -6.19
CA LYS A 629 24.36 -13.65 -6.84
C LYS A 629 25.17 -12.74 -5.91
N GLN A 630 24.95 -12.80 -4.60
CA GLN A 630 25.45 -11.78 -3.66
C GLN A 630 26.47 -12.31 -2.63
N LEU A 631 26.80 -13.60 -2.66
CA LEU A 631 27.72 -14.24 -1.71
C LEU A 631 29.14 -13.64 -1.72
N GLU A 632 29.59 -13.12 -2.85
CA GLU A 632 30.88 -12.42 -2.96
C GLU A 632 30.82 -10.99 -2.40
N ALA A 633 29.73 -10.27 -2.67
CA ALA A 633 29.54 -8.86 -2.31
C ALA A 633 29.08 -8.62 -0.86
N GLN A 634 28.46 -9.62 -0.20
CA GLN A 634 27.85 -9.49 1.12
C GLN A 634 28.59 -10.33 2.18
N PRO A 635 29.59 -9.79 2.89
CA PRO A 635 30.37 -10.55 3.88
C PRO A 635 29.50 -11.07 5.04
N HIS A 636 28.46 -10.33 5.43
CA HIS A 636 27.54 -10.76 6.50
C HIS A 636 26.67 -11.96 6.10
N LEU A 637 26.32 -12.10 4.81
CA LEU A 637 25.59 -13.28 4.31
C LEU A 637 26.50 -14.52 4.35
N ARG A 638 27.75 -14.37 3.87
CA ARG A 638 28.75 -15.45 3.94
C ARG A 638 29.00 -15.89 5.38
N ALA A 639 29.08 -14.94 6.33
CA ALA A 639 29.26 -15.24 7.74
C ALA A 639 28.03 -15.96 8.35
N LEU A 640 26.81 -15.62 7.95
CA LEU A 640 25.60 -16.35 8.36
C LEU A 640 25.61 -17.78 7.84
N LEU A 641 25.89 -17.99 6.55
CA LEU A 641 25.93 -19.32 5.95
C LEU A 641 27.02 -20.22 6.55
N ALA A 642 28.17 -19.64 6.93
CA ALA A 642 29.20 -20.37 7.66
C ALA A 642 28.69 -20.87 9.03
N ARG A 643 27.99 -20.01 9.80
CA ARG A 643 27.39 -20.41 11.09
C ARG A 643 26.23 -21.39 10.93
N LYS A 644 25.46 -21.30 9.85
CA LYS A 644 24.43 -22.30 9.51
C LYS A 644 25.05 -23.68 9.32
N ASN A 645 26.08 -23.77 8.48
CA ASN A 645 26.80 -25.03 8.23
C ASN A 645 27.45 -25.59 9.50
N GLU A 646 28.02 -24.73 10.36
CA GLU A 646 28.57 -25.11 11.67
C GLU A 646 27.48 -25.65 12.59
N PHE A 647 26.34 -24.97 12.69
CA PHE A 647 25.17 -25.41 13.45
C PHE A 647 24.67 -26.78 12.96
N GLU A 648 24.38 -26.92 11.67
CA GLU A 648 23.93 -28.17 11.03
C GLU A 648 24.93 -29.32 11.21
N SER A 649 26.23 -29.03 11.26
CA SER A 649 27.28 -30.04 11.54
C SER A 649 27.38 -30.41 13.02
N SER A 650 27.02 -29.49 13.93
CA SER A 650 27.07 -29.67 15.38
C SER A 650 25.86 -30.42 15.94
N VAL A 651 24.70 -30.29 15.30
CA VAL A 651 23.49 -31.02 15.68
C VAL A 651 23.64 -32.48 15.22
N PRO A 652 23.50 -33.49 16.11
CA PRO A 652 23.58 -34.88 15.71
C PRO A 652 22.59 -35.18 14.59
N SER A 653 23.01 -35.91 13.55
CA SER A 653 22.29 -36.06 12.26
C SER A 653 20.91 -36.75 12.33
N ARG A 654 20.40 -37.04 13.53
CA ARG A 654 19.00 -37.45 13.79
C ARG A 654 18.06 -36.26 14.05
N SER A 655 18.57 -35.06 14.31
CA SER A 655 17.79 -33.84 14.58
C SER A 655 18.13 -32.67 13.64
N ALA A 656 19.15 -32.82 12.78
CA ALA A 656 19.84 -31.69 12.13
C ALA A 656 19.08 -30.99 10.99
N SER A 657 17.88 -31.44 10.62
CA SER A 657 17.03 -30.73 9.65
C SER A 657 15.64 -30.48 10.23
N LEU A 658 15.32 -29.18 10.38
CA LEU A 658 14.13 -28.68 11.06
C LEU A 658 12.79 -29.21 10.55
N HIS A 659 12.72 -29.59 9.28
CA HIS A 659 11.46 -29.91 8.59
C HIS A 659 11.56 -31.14 7.67
N ILE A 660 12.69 -31.85 7.63
CA ILE A 660 12.76 -33.09 6.85
C ILE A 660 12.10 -34.21 7.67
N PHE A 661 10.78 -34.33 7.52
CA PHE A 661 10.12 -35.62 7.68
C PHE A 661 10.83 -36.65 6.80
N PRO A 662 10.94 -37.92 7.25
CA PRO A 662 11.74 -38.93 6.58
C PRO A 662 11.38 -38.98 5.09
N GLU A 663 12.41 -39.06 4.27
CA GLU A 663 12.23 -39.26 2.84
C GLU A 663 11.75 -40.69 2.61
N MET A 664 10.53 -40.85 2.11
CA MET A 664 9.87 -42.16 1.97
C MET A 664 9.33 -42.35 0.55
N LEU A 665 9.45 -43.58 0.07
CA LEU A 665 8.80 -44.02 -1.17
C LEU A 665 7.32 -44.35 -0.87
N PHE A 666 6.46 -44.27 -1.87
CA PHE A 666 5.04 -44.54 -1.72
C PHE A 666 4.75 -45.97 -1.26
N GLN A 667 5.56 -46.96 -1.68
CA GLN A 667 5.52 -48.33 -1.16
C GLN A 667 5.69 -48.44 0.37
N ASP A 668 6.41 -47.50 0.99
CA ASP A 668 6.74 -47.51 2.42
C ASP A 668 5.72 -46.70 3.25
N VAL A 669 4.71 -46.10 2.60
CA VAL A 669 3.65 -45.33 3.26
C VAL A 669 2.62 -46.27 3.88
N GLU A 670 2.80 -46.51 5.18
CA GLU A 670 1.83 -47.19 6.04
C GLU A 670 0.53 -46.37 6.14
N GLY A 671 -0.63 -47.05 6.15
CA GLY A 671 -1.97 -46.43 6.06
C GLY A 671 -2.42 -45.57 7.27
N SER A 672 -1.53 -45.22 8.18
CA SER A 672 -1.79 -44.25 9.25
C SER A 672 -1.59 -42.80 8.75
N THR A 673 -2.06 -41.80 9.50
CA THR A 673 -1.82 -40.39 9.13
C THR A 673 -0.36 -40.02 9.38
N SER A 674 0.44 -40.04 8.32
CA SER A 674 1.86 -39.73 8.34
C SER A 674 2.17 -38.40 7.65
N PHE A 675 3.29 -37.79 8.04
CA PHE A 675 3.91 -36.68 7.33
C PHE A 675 5.23 -37.19 6.76
N LEU A 676 5.52 -36.88 5.50
CA LEU A 676 6.70 -37.38 4.79
C LEU A 676 7.31 -36.34 3.87
N SER A 677 8.56 -36.56 3.48
CA SER A 677 9.14 -35.93 2.29
C SER A 677 9.24 -36.98 1.18
N CYS A 678 9.08 -36.60 -0.10
CA CYS A 678 9.26 -37.53 -1.21
C CYS A 678 9.73 -36.83 -2.49
N VAL A 679 10.51 -37.56 -3.31
CA VAL A 679 10.88 -37.14 -4.66
C VAL A 679 10.03 -37.91 -5.67
N VAL A 680 9.27 -37.17 -6.47
CA VAL A 680 8.19 -37.70 -7.31
C VAL A 680 8.20 -37.06 -8.69
N GLU A 681 7.56 -37.71 -9.66
CA GLU A 681 7.25 -37.13 -10.96
C GLU A 681 5.81 -36.61 -10.98
N LEU A 682 5.61 -35.38 -11.48
CA LEU A 682 4.28 -34.83 -11.72
C LEU A 682 3.67 -35.44 -12.98
N LEU A 683 2.56 -36.15 -12.84
CA LEU A 683 1.83 -36.73 -13.98
C LEU A 683 0.78 -35.77 -14.52
N HIS A 684 0.05 -35.09 -13.64
CA HIS A 684 -1.04 -34.20 -14.03
C HIS A 684 -1.36 -33.16 -12.94
N SER A 685 -1.92 -32.02 -13.33
CA SER A 685 -2.40 -30.95 -12.45
C SER A 685 -3.86 -30.63 -12.81
N ASP A 686 -4.77 -30.80 -11.86
CA ASP A 686 -6.19 -30.49 -11.95
C ASP A 686 -6.47 -29.25 -11.11
N LEU A 687 -6.36 -28.10 -11.77
CA LEU A 687 -6.62 -26.77 -11.23
C LEU A 687 -8.13 -26.42 -11.28
N SER A 688 -8.92 -27.20 -12.02
CA SER A 688 -10.33 -26.92 -12.34
C SER A 688 -11.33 -27.56 -11.37
N SER A 689 -10.86 -28.38 -10.44
CA SER A 689 -11.74 -29.13 -9.55
C SER A 689 -12.48 -28.23 -8.55
N ARG A 690 -13.80 -28.42 -8.42
CA ARG A 690 -14.63 -27.71 -7.43
C ARG A 690 -14.21 -27.95 -5.97
N ASN A 691 -13.36 -28.95 -5.72
CA ASN A 691 -12.90 -29.35 -4.39
C ASN A 691 -11.50 -28.79 -4.03
N GLY A 692 -10.96 -27.85 -4.81
CA GLY A 692 -9.62 -27.28 -4.66
C GLY A 692 -8.65 -27.77 -5.74
N HIS A 693 -7.41 -27.26 -5.76
CA HIS A 693 -6.41 -27.71 -6.72
C HIS A 693 -5.88 -29.11 -6.33
N PHE A 694 -5.64 -29.97 -7.32
CA PHE A 694 -5.03 -31.28 -7.10
C PHE A 694 -3.85 -31.50 -8.03
N ILE A 695 -2.79 -32.11 -7.52
CA ILE A 695 -1.74 -32.69 -8.35
C ILE A 695 -1.73 -34.22 -8.21
N TYR A 696 -1.35 -34.89 -9.29
CA TYR A 696 -1.25 -36.34 -9.37
C TYR A 696 0.21 -36.68 -9.63
N VAL A 697 0.82 -37.38 -8.68
CA VAL A 697 2.26 -37.63 -8.66
C VAL A 697 2.55 -39.12 -8.49
N THR A 698 3.73 -39.57 -8.92
CA THR A 698 4.21 -40.95 -8.72
C THR A 698 5.69 -40.98 -8.40
N ASP A 699 6.11 -41.96 -7.58
CA ASP A 699 7.51 -42.36 -7.45
C ASP A 699 7.83 -43.69 -8.19
N TYR A 700 6.84 -44.17 -8.96
CA TYR A 700 6.78 -45.46 -9.66
C TYR A 700 6.80 -46.72 -8.78
N THR A 701 6.71 -46.59 -7.45
CA THR A 701 6.57 -47.74 -6.55
C THR A 701 5.11 -48.17 -6.40
N PHE A 702 4.90 -49.43 -6.03
CA PHE A 702 3.56 -50.02 -5.87
C PHE A 702 3.16 -49.99 -4.38
N ASN A 703 2.01 -49.37 -4.07
CA ASN A 703 1.40 -49.46 -2.74
C ASN A 703 -0.08 -49.87 -2.89
N PRO A 704 -0.51 -51.04 -2.38
CA PRO A 704 -1.89 -51.50 -2.51
C PRO A 704 -2.94 -50.59 -1.85
N ASN A 705 -2.52 -49.68 -0.95
CA ASN A 705 -3.38 -48.67 -0.33
C ASN A 705 -3.61 -47.42 -1.20
N LEU A 706 -2.84 -47.26 -2.30
CA LEU A 706 -3.16 -46.28 -3.35
C LEU A 706 -4.32 -46.79 -4.21
N PRO A 707 -5.13 -45.89 -4.81
CA PRO A 707 -6.27 -46.34 -5.62
C PRO A 707 -5.81 -47.12 -6.87
N ALA A 708 -6.54 -48.19 -7.20
CA ALA A 708 -6.32 -48.92 -8.44
C ALA A 708 -6.53 -48.01 -9.67
N THR A 709 -7.57 -47.17 -9.64
CA THR A 709 -7.88 -46.22 -10.71
C THR A 709 -8.04 -44.81 -10.14
N VAL A 710 -7.06 -43.94 -10.43
CA VAL A 710 -7.05 -42.54 -9.94
C VAL A 710 -7.70 -41.58 -10.95
N SER A 711 -7.67 -41.92 -12.24
CA SER A 711 -8.29 -41.18 -13.34
C SER A 711 -8.62 -42.12 -14.49
N THR A 712 -9.61 -41.78 -15.32
CA THR A 712 -9.93 -42.48 -16.59
C THR A 712 -9.21 -41.87 -17.80
N ALA A 713 -8.23 -41.01 -17.57
CA ALA A 713 -7.46 -40.32 -18.59
C ALA A 713 -6.16 -41.07 -18.93
N ASP A 714 -5.73 -40.99 -20.19
CA ASP A 714 -4.64 -41.80 -20.75
C ASP A 714 -3.31 -41.67 -20.00
N TRP A 715 -3.06 -40.52 -19.35
CA TRP A 715 -1.85 -40.29 -18.54
C TRP A 715 -1.74 -41.21 -17.31
N ALA A 716 -2.85 -41.80 -16.84
CA ALA A 716 -2.91 -42.67 -15.67
C ALA A 716 -2.83 -44.18 -16.00
N HIS A 717 -2.79 -44.54 -17.29
CA HIS A 717 -2.86 -45.92 -17.74
C HIS A 717 -1.59 -46.72 -17.38
N ASN A 718 -1.76 -47.93 -16.84
CA ASN A 718 -0.69 -48.81 -16.32
C ASN A 718 0.02 -48.27 -15.07
N LEU A 719 -0.59 -47.34 -14.33
CA LEU A 719 -0.07 -46.78 -13.08
C LEU A 719 -0.98 -47.13 -11.88
N GLU A 720 -1.69 -48.25 -11.98
CA GLU A 720 -2.59 -48.76 -10.94
C GLU A 720 -1.82 -48.96 -9.64
N HIS A 721 -2.34 -48.43 -8.53
CA HIS A 721 -1.68 -48.46 -7.21
C HIS A 721 -0.29 -47.77 -7.15
N ARG A 722 0.02 -46.84 -8.07
CA ARG A 722 1.28 -46.07 -8.10
C ARG A 722 1.13 -44.54 -8.11
N VAL A 723 -0.10 -44.03 -8.21
CA VAL A 723 -0.37 -42.58 -8.27
C VAL A 723 -0.97 -42.07 -6.96
N LEU A 724 -0.31 -41.10 -6.33
CA LEU A 724 -0.85 -40.38 -5.19
C LEU A 724 -1.53 -39.09 -5.68
N LYS A 725 -2.82 -38.95 -5.36
CA LYS A 725 -3.57 -37.69 -5.52
C LYS A 725 -3.30 -36.80 -4.30
N ILE A 726 -2.73 -35.62 -4.53
CA ILE A 726 -2.44 -34.64 -3.48
C ILE A 726 -3.38 -33.45 -3.65
N LYS A 727 -4.19 -33.15 -2.63
CA LYS A 727 -4.94 -31.89 -2.52
C LYS A 727 -4.00 -30.77 -2.12
N LEU A 728 -4.07 -29.65 -2.82
CA LEU A 728 -3.30 -28.45 -2.54
C LEU A 728 -4.22 -27.37 -1.97
N ASP A 729 -3.80 -26.82 -0.84
CA ASP A 729 -4.44 -25.72 -0.11
C ASP A 729 -3.48 -24.51 -0.03
N ASP A 730 -4.03 -23.35 0.31
CA ASP A 730 -3.30 -22.11 0.57
C ASP A 730 -2.27 -21.71 -0.51
N VAL A 731 -1.01 -21.44 -0.13
CA VAL A 731 0.07 -21.05 -1.06
C VAL A 731 0.43 -22.18 -2.03
N GLN A 732 0.21 -23.45 -1.67
CA GLN A 732 0.58 -24.60 -2.52
C GLN A 732 -0.29 -24.66 -3.77
N ALA A 733 -1.58 -24.32 -3.64
CA ALA A 733 -2.50 -24.21 -4.75
C ALA A 733 -2.04 -23.17 -5.79
N ASN A 734 -1.45 -22.04 -5.34
CA ASN A 734 -0.87 -21.03 -6.24
C ASN A 734 0.46 -21.50 -6.85
N ASN A 735 1.34 -22.11 -6.03
CA ASN A 735 2.62 -22.64 -6.51
C ASN A 735 2.45 -23.71 -7.59
N SER A 736 1.35 -24.48 -7.57
CA SER A 736 1.06 -25.49 -8.59
C SER A 736 0.72 -24.96 -9.99
N LEU A 737 0.40 -23.67 -10.13
CA LEU A 737 0.03 -23.06 -11.42
C LEU A 737 1.18 -23.08 -12.44
N GLY A 738 2.44 -23.15 -11.97
CA GLY A 738 3.64 -23.20 -12.82
C GLY A 738 4.23 -24.59 -13.04
N LEU A 739 3.60 -25.65 -12.51
CA LEU A 739 4.18 -27.00 -12.55
C LEU A 739 3.79 -27.74 -13.84
N MET A 740 4.78 -28.26 -14.55
CA MET A 740 4.60 -28.95 -15.83
C MET A 740 4.57 -30.49 -15.63
N PRO A 741 3.62 -31.22 -16.23
CA PRO A 741 3.69 -32.67 -16.33
C PRO A 741 5.04 -33.18 -16.85
N GLY A 742 5.55 -34.25 -16.26
CA GLY A 742 6.89 -34.80 -16.49
C GLY A 742 8.01 -34.16 -15.66
N SER A 743 7.75 -33.11 -14.87
CA SER A 743 8.74 -32.52 -13.97
C SER A 743 8.99 -33.37 -12.73
N MET A 744 10.24 -33.40 -12.26
CA MET A 744 10.61 -34.00 -10.98
C MET A 744 10.43 -32.97 -9.85
N LEU A 745 9.65 -33.33 -8.84
CA LEU A 745 9.33 -32.49 -7.69
C LEU A 745 9.88 -33.12 -6.42
N ILE A 746 10.44 -32.30 -5.55
CA ILE A 746 10.65 -32.63 -4.13
C ILE A 746 9.47 -32.03 -3.39
N ILE A 747 8.70 -32.87 -2.70
CA ILE A 747 7.58 -32.45 -1.86
C ILE A 747 7.96 -32.68 -0.41
N HIS A 748 7.98 -31.60 0.38
CA HIS A 748 8.23 -31.63 1.82
C HIS A 748 6.92 -31.58 2.61
N ASN A 749 6.92 -32.10 3.84
CA ASN A 749 5.79 -32.02 4.78
C ASN A 749 4.45 -32.56 4.23
N LEU A 750 4.50 -33.52 3.29
CA LEU A 750 3.30 -34.09 2.69
C LEU A 750 2.52 -34.90 3.72
N ARG A 751 1.31 -34.44 4.04
CA ARG A 751 0.42 -35.14 4.97
C ARG A 751 -0.42 -36.17 4.22
N VAL A 752 -0.13 -37.45 4.41
CA VAL A 752 -0.95 -38.54 3.88
C VAL A 752 -2.11 -38.83 4.83
N LYS A 753 -3.30 -39.03 4.28
CA LYS A 753 -4.54 -39.34 5.02
C LYS A 753 -5.26 -40.50 4.35
N HIS A 754 -5.82 -41.39 5.18
CA HIS A 754 -6.76 -42.40 4.72
C HIS A 754 -8.15 -41.77 4.45
N LEU A 755 -8.89 -42.28 3.45
CA LEU A 755 -10.29 -41.91 3.23
C LEU A 755 -11.20 -43.06 3.69
N ASP A 756 -11.93 -42.86 4.79
CA ASP A 756 -12.69 -43.91 5.48
C ASP A 756 -13.79 -44.56 4.61
N ALA A 757 -14.35 -43.83 3.66
CA ALA A 757 -15.48 -44.28 2.83
C ALA A 757 -15.07 -44.90 1.48
N SER A 758 -13.86 -44.68 0.99
CA SER A 758 -13.40 -45.15 -0.33
C SER A 758 -12.13 -46.01 -0.28
N GLY A 759 -11.58 -46.27 0.91
CA GLY A 759 -10.52 -47.25 1.12
C GLY A 759 -9.16 -46.91 0.49
N GLY A 760 -8.90 -45.64 0.17
CA GLY A 760 -7.65 -45.20 -0.47
C GLY A 760 -6.96 -44.08 0.30
N ILE A 761 -5.64 -44.01 0.19
CA ILE A 761 -4.84 -42.90 0.73
C ILE A 761 -4.78 -41.72 -0.26
N HIS A 762 -4.73 -40.50 0.28
CA HIS A 762 -4.53 -39.26 -0.46
C HIS A 762 -3.59 -38.32 0.29
N GLY A 763 -2.90 -37.46 -0.44
CA GLY A 763 -2.08 -36.40 0.14
C GLY A 763 -2.90 -35.13 0.39
N CYS A 764 -2.49 -34.36 1.39
CA CYS A 764 -2.85 -32.96 1.58
C CYS A 764 -1.58 -32.15 1.79
N LEU A 765 -1.46 -31.03 1.10
CA LEU A 765 -0.36 -30.08 1.23
C LEU A 765 -0.95 -28.67 1.31
N GLY A 766 -0.60 -27.92 2.34
CA GLY A 766 -1.16 -26.61 2.64
C GLY A 766 -0.24 -25.79 3.53
N GLY A 767 -0.67 -24.60 3.94
CA GLY A 767 0.17 -23.62 4.62
C GLY A 767 0.96 -22.72 3.66
N GLU A 768 1.68 -21.78 4.27
CA GLU A 768 2.35 -20.65 3.60
C GLU A 768 3.78 -20.95 3.10
N ASP A 769 4.39 -22.04 3.57
CA ASP A 769 5.77 -22.43 3.26
C ASP A 769 5.87 -22.98 1.83
N THR A 770 6.94 -22.75 1.07
CA THR A 770 7.09 -23.36 -0.27
C THR A 770 7.45 -24.85 -0.15
N LEU A 771 6.44 -25.72 -0.12
CA LEU A 771 6.62 -27.16 0.13
C LEU A 771 6.85 -28.00 -1.13
N ILE A 772 6.59 -27.44 -2.32
CA ILE A 772 6.86 -28.08 -3.62
C ILE A 772 8.06 -27.38 -4.27
N LEU A 773 9.15 -28.12 -4.45
CA LEU A 773 10.36 -27.63 -5.10
C LEU A 773 10.60 -28.38 -6.41
N SER A 774 10.82 -27.64 -7.50
CA SER A 774 11.24 -28.21 -8.78
C SER A 774 12.70 -28.68 -8.67
N SER A 775 12.94 -29.99 -8.80
CA SER A 775 14.31 -30.52 -8.80
C SER A 775 14.91 -30.40 -10.19
N HIS A 776 15.88 -29.50 -10.33
CA HIS A 776 16.74 -29.42 -11.51
C HIS A 776 18.03 -30.25 -11.35
N ASP A 777 18.31 -30.76 -10.14
CA ASP A 777 19.52 -31.52 -9.85
C ASP A 777 19.27 -33.04 -9.89
N LEU A 778 19.47 -33.59 -11.09
CA LEU A 778 19.43 -35.03 -11.37
C LEU A 778 20.55 -35.82 -10.66
N SER A 779 21.56 -35.16 -10.07
CA SER A 779 22.66 -35.84 -9.38
C SER A 779 22.28 -36.36 -7.99
N SER A 780 21.20 -35.83 -7.38
CA SER A 780 20.72 -36.28 -6.08
C SER A 780 20.39 -37.78 -6.05
N HIS A 781 20.77 -38.48 -4.97
CA HIS A 781 20.53 -39.92 -4.81
C HIS A 781 19.03 -40.28 -4.96
N SER A 782 18.16 -39.38 -4.53
CA SER A 782 16.71 -39.48 -4.63
C SER A 782 16.19 -39.39 -6.07
N ALA A 783 16.67 -38.42 -6.87
CA ALA A 783 16.33 -38.35 -8.29
C ALA A 783 16.81 -39.60 -9.06
N GLN A 784 18.02 -40.09 -8.75
CA GLN A 784 18.53 -41.36 -9.29
C GLN A 784 17.68 -42.57 -8.86
N THR A 785 17.01 -42.51 -7.70
CA THR A 785 16.11 -43.57 -7.22
C THR A 785 14.77 -43.52 -7.95
N LEU A 786 14.17 -42.34 -8.10
CA LEU A 786 12.97 -42.11 -8.91
C LEU A 786 13.15 -42.61 -10.36
N GLN A 787 14.28 -42.26 -10.99
CA GLN A 787 14.60 -42.69 -12.36
C GLN A 787 14.76 -44.23 -12.46
N ARG A 788 15.41 -44.87 -11.49
CA ARG A 788 15.53 -46.35 -11.43
C ARG A 788 14.15 -47.02 -11.28
N ASN A 789 13.25 -46.44 -10.48
CA ASN A 789 11.88 -46.93 -10.32
C ASN A 789 11.08 -46.78 -11.63
N LYS A 790 11.21 -45.64 -12.32
CA LYS A 790 10.60 -45.40 -13.64
C LYS A 790 11.03 -46.42 -14.70
N GLU A 791 12.32 -46.73 -14.76
CA GLU A 791 12.89 -47.73 -15.69
C GLU A 791 12.52 -49.17 -15.32
N ARG A 792 12.32 -49.46 -14.03
CA ARG A 792 11.75 -50.74 -13.58
C ARG A 792 10.30 -50.86 -14.03
N TRP A 793 9.45 -49.87 -13.75
CA TRP A 793 8.04 -49.85 -14.16
C TRP A 793 7.86 -49.99 -15.68
N LYS A 794 8.66 -49.28 -16.50
CA LYS A 794 8.62 -49.43 -17.96
C LYS A 794 8.90 -50.86 -18.43
N ARG A 795 9.81 -51.59 -17.78
CA ARG A 795 10.10 -53.00 -18.10
C ARG A 795 8.96 -53.92 -17.67
N GLU A 796 8.39 -53.70 -16.49
CA GLU A 796 7.20 -54.42 -16.00
C GLU A 796 6.02 -54.24 -16.98
N ASN A 797 5.77 -53.02 -17.45
CA ASN A 797 4.67 -52.75 -18.40
C ASN A 797 4.91 -53.36 -19.79
N THR A 798 6.16 -53.36 -20.27
CA THR A 798 6.53 -53.98 -21.57
C THR A 798 6.31 -55.50 -21.57
N LEU A 799 6.44 -56.16 -20.41
CA LEU A 799 6.20 -57.60 -20.25
C LEU A 799 4.71 -57.96 -20.16
N ASN A 800 3.87 -57.05 -19.66
CA ASN A 800 2.42 -57.28 -19.51
C ASN A 800 1.62 -56.91 -20.78
N GLY A 801 2.10 -55.97 -21.59
CA GLY A 801 1.39 -55.45 -22.77
C GLY A 801 1.13 -56.45 -23.91
N SER A 802 1.65 -57.68 -23.85
CA SER A 802 1.43 -58.70 -24.88
C SER A 802 0.11 -59.48 -24.76
N HIS A 803 -0.87 -58.96 -24.01
CA HIS A 803 -2.09 -59.70 -23.67
C HIS A 803 -3.43 -58.94 -23.88
N GLU A 804 -3.41 -57.69 -24.39
CA GLU A 804 -4.58 -56.79 -24.43
C GLU A 804 -5.17 -56.45 -25.83
N GLU A 805 -4.84 -57.17 -26.90
CA GLU A 805 -5.41 -56.88 -28.25
C GLU A 805 -6.93 -57.17 -28.41
N ALA A 806 -7.66 -57.55 -27.34
CA ALA A 806 -9.01 -58.10 -27.44
C ALA A 806 -10.19 -57.16 -27.08
N HIS A 807 -9.97 -55.96 -26.53
CA HIS A 807 -11.06 -55.17 -25.90
C HIS A 807 -11.33 -53.75 -26.45
N GLY A 808 -10.81 -53.40 -27.63
CA GLY A 808 -11.01 -52.08 -28.25
C GLY A 808 -12.28 -51.91 -29.10
N LEU A 809 -13.49 -51.89 -28.52
CA LEU A 809 -14.74 -51.69 -29.31
C LEU A 809 -15.84 -50.77 -28.72
N LEU A 810 -15.63 -50.08 -27.60
CA LEU A 810 -16.68 -49.23 -26.97
C LEU A 810 -16.21 -47.83 -26.52
N ARG A 811 -15.69 -47.00 -27.44
CA ARG A 811 -15.56 -45.54 -27.19
C ARG A 811 -15.52 -44.65 -28.44
N GLN A 812 -16.54 -44.77 -29.31
CA GLN A 812 -16.76 -43.83 -30.43
C GLN A 812 -18.00 -42.95 -30.18
N SER A 813 -17.82 -41.74 -29.64
CA SER A 813 -18.89 -40.70 -29.68
C SER A 813 -18.39 -39.24 -29.62
N SER A 814 -17.14 -38.98 -29.99
CA SER A 814 -16.67 -37.62 -30.31
C SER A 814 -16.57 -37.51 -31.83
N LYS A 815 -17.74 -37.43 -32.48
CA LYS A 815 -17.81 -37.27 -33.95
C LYS A 815 -17.11 -35.97 -34.34
N ASN A 816 -16.42 -35.98 -35.47
CA ASN A 816 -15.80 -34.79 -36.06
C ASN A 816 -16.86 -33.70 -36.28
N LEU A 817 -16.96 -32.72 -35.38
CA LEU A 817 -17.65 -31.47 -35.68
C LEU A 817 -16.80 -30.71 -36.69
N GLY A 818 -17.20 -30.80 -37.96
CA GLY A 818 -16.71 -29.93 -39.01
C GLY A 818 -17.09 -28.47 -38.74
N ASN A 819 -16.34 -27.55 -39.32
CA ASN A 819 -16.56 -26.13 -39.14
C ASN A 819 -17.89 -25.71 -39.79
N THR A 820 -18.76 -25.07 -39.02
CA THR A 820 -20.06 -24.54 -39.45
C THR A 820 -19.98 -23.02 -39.66
N THR A 821 -20.76 -22.46 -40.57
CA THR A 821 -20.80 -20.99 -40.78
C THR A 821 -21.85 -20.33 -39.87
N LEU A 822 -21.76 -19.03 -39.60
CA LEU A 822 -22.66 -18.34 -38.67
C LEU A 822 -24.13 -18.39 -39.15
N GLN A 823 -24.37 -18.37 -40.46
CA GLN A 823 -25.70 -18.62 -41.03
C GLN A 823 -26.26 -20.02 -40.66
N GLU A 824 -25.43 -21.06 -40.55
CA GLU A 824 -25.87 -22.40 -40.16
C GLU A 824 -26.16 -22.49 -38.66
N VAL A 825 -25.38 -21.78 -37.84
CA VAL A 825 -25.61 -21.59 -36.40
C VAL A 825 -26.96 -20.90 -36.14
N LEU A 826 -27.28 -19.88 -36.93
CA LEU A 826 -28.58 -19.19 -36.88
C LEU A 826 -29.74 -20.10 -37.34
N ALA A 827 -29.52 -20.93 -38.37
CA ALA A 827 -30.57 -21.80 -38.93
C ALA A 827 -30.92 -23.02 -38.07
N ARG A 828 -29.99 -23.56 -37.28
CA ARG A 828 -30.22 -24.76 -36.46
C ARG A 828 -31.02 -24.48 -35.18
N PRO A 829 -31.80 -25.45 -34.66
CA PRO A 829 -32.50 -25.30 -33.38
C PRO A 829 -31.55 -25.37 -32.19
N ALA A 830 -31.89 -24.67 -31.10
CA ALA A 830 -31.14 -24.70 -29.84
C ALA A 830 -31.82 -25.60 -28.78
N PRO A 831 -31.05 -26.24 -27.88
CA PRO A 831 -29.60 -26.10 -27.71
C PRO A 831 -28.77 -27.00 -28.63
N ASP A 832 -27.68 -26.45 -29.16
CA ASP A 832 -26.66 -27.13 -29.97
C ASP A 832 -25.31 -26.39 -29.84
N VAL A 833 -24.20 -27.07 -30.14
CA VAL A 833 -22.82 -26.59 -30.01
C VAL A 833 -22.11 -26.62 -31.36
N PHE A 834 -21.43 -25.53 -31.70
CA PHE A 834 -20.89 -25.25 -33.02
C PHE A 834 -19.39 -24.92 -32.97
N ARG A 835 -18.63 -25.33 -33.99
CA ARG A 835 -17.26 -24.85 -34.22
C ARG A 835 -17.28 -23.91 -35.41
N VAL A 836 -16.95 -22.64 -35.21
CA VAL A 836 -17.07 -21.58 -36.21
C VAL A 836 -15.74 -20.87 -36.39
N LEU A 837 -15.28 -20.76 -37.63
CA LEU A 837 -14.11 -19.97 -37.99
C LEU A 837 -14.56 -18.53 -38.28
N ALA A 838 -14.25 -17.60 -37.37
CA ALA A 838 -14.69 -16.20 -37.43
C ALA A 838 -13.65 -15.26 -36.81
N ARG A 839 -13.88 -13.95 -36.84
CA ARG A 839 -13.06 -12.92 -36.16
C ARG A 839 -13.94 -11.99 -35.34
N ALA A 840 -13.40 -11.37 -34.30
CA ALA A 840 -14.13 -10.35 -33.54
C ALA A 840 -14.15 -9.01 -34.30
N MET A 841 -15.33 -8.43 -34.52
CA MET A 841 -15.54 -7.15 -35.18
C MET A 841 -15.85 -6.00 -34.21
N ASP A 842 -16.48 -6.32 -33.07
CA ASP A 842 -16.77 -5.34 -32.02
C ASP A 842 -16.88 -6.05 -30.65
N PHE A 843 -16.86 -5.28 -29.56
CA PHE A 843 -17.14 -5.77 -28.21
C PHE A 843 -17.95 -4.76 -27.38
N PHE A 844 -18.81 -5.27 -26.49
CA PHE A 844 -19.57 -4.46 -25.55
C PHE A 844 -19.42 -5.01 -24.12
N PRO A 845 -19.17 -4.17 -23.09
CA PRO A 845 -19.11 -2.70 -23.13
C PRO A 845 -17.81 -2.14 -23.73
N PHE A 846 -17.89 -0.96 -24.34
CA PHE A 846 -16.75 -0.24 -24.95
C PHE A 846 -15.61 0.09 -23.96
N SER A 847 -15.89 0.09 -22.66
CA SER A 847 -14.88 0.20 -21.60
C SER A 847 -14.70 -1.19 -20.97
N LEU A 848 -13.58 -1.86 -21.23
CA LEU A 848 -13.33 -3.21 -20.72
C LEU A 848 -13.24 -3.27 -19.18
N GLU A 849 -12.94 -2.16 -18.49
CA GLU A 849 -13.11 -2.07 -17.03
C GLU A 849 -14.56 -2.30 -16.54
N ASP A 850 -15.55 -2.17 -17.42
CA ASP A 850 -16.98 -2.32 -17.12
C ASP A 850 -17.52 -3.68 -17.56
N ALA A 851 -16.67 -4.54 -18.13
CA ALA A 851 -17.00 -5.92 -18.54
C ALA A 851 -17.25 -6.86 -17.35
N CYS A 852 -17.04 -6.40 -16.12
CA CYS A 852 -17.52 -7.05 -14.89
C CYS A 852 -18.60 -6.19 -14.23
N VAL A 853 -19.76 -6.79 -13.95
CA VAL A 853 -20.87 -6.14 -13.25
C VAL A 853 -21.17 -6.85 -11.95
N LEU A 854 -21.50 -6.09 -10.91
CA LEU A 854 -22.03 -6.64 -9.67
C LEU A 854 -23.51 -7.01 -9.90
N ARG A 855 -23.90 -8.26 -9.62
CA ARG A 855 -25.30 -8.72 -9.68
C ARG A 855 -25.68 -9.36 -8.35
N CYS A 856 -26.87 -9.04 -7.85
CA CYS A 856 -27.40 -9.69 -6.65
C CYS A 856 -27.93 -11.09 -7.01
N THR A 857 -27.38 -12.16 -6.45
CA THR A 857 -27.85 -13.52 -6.69
C THR A 857 -29.21 -13.82 -6.03
N ARG A 858 -29.76 -12.90 -5.22
CA ARG A 858 -31.05 -13.08 -4.52
C ARG A 858 -32.24 -12.42 -5.24
N CYS A 859 -32.04 -11.25 -5.85
CA CYS A 859 -33.10 -10.54 -6.61
C CYS A 859 -32.72 -10.27 -8.07
N GLU A 860 -31.61 -10.84 -8.52
CA GLU A 860 -31.06 -10.78 -9.88
C GLU A 860 -30.76 -9.39 -10.47
N THR A 861 -31.10 -8.30 -9.79
CA THR A 861 -30.76 -6.95 -10.23
C THR A 861 -29.29 -6.62 -10.02
N SER A 862 -28.68 -5.98 -11.02
CA SER A 862 -27.37 -5.34 -10.88
C SER A 862 -27.49 -4.02 -10.09
N PRO A 863 -26.82 -3.87 -8.93
CA PRO A 863 -26.82 -2.59 -8.21
C PRO A 863 -26.13 -1.49 -9.02
N PRO A 864 -26.46 -0.20 -8.81
CA PRO A 864 -25.74 0.89 -9.46
C PRO A 864 -24.24 0.86 -9.09
N PRO A 865 -23.31 1.24 -9.98
CA PRO A 865 -21.85 1.10 -9.74
C PRO A 865 -21.28 1.82 -8.50
N SER A 866 -22.05 2.72 -7.88
CA SER A 866 -21.71 3.37 -6.60
C SER A 866 -21.97 2.49 -5.37
N PHE A 867 -22.65 1.35 -5.52
CA PHE A 867 -22.99 0.42 -4.45
C PHE A 867 -22.21 -0.89 -4.60
N LYS A 868 -21.43 -1.25 -3.57
CA LYS A 868 -20.76 -2.56 -3.47
C LYS A 868 -21.67 -3.71 -3.04
N ARG A 869 -22.96 -3.43 -2.82
CA ARG A 869 -23.95 -4.37 -2.27
C ARG A 869 -25.35 -4.06 -2.79
N CYS A 870 -26.23 -5.05 -2.79
CA CYS A 870 -27.60 -4.86 -3.26
C CYS A 870 -28.46 -4.06 -2.26
N PRO A 871 -28.95 -2.86 -2.62
CA PRO A 871 -29.81 -2.07 -1.73
C PRO A 871 -31.24 -2.65 -1.63
N ARG A 872 -31.69 -3.48 -2.59
CA ARG A 872 -33.01 -4.12 -2.57
C ARG A 872 -33.10 -5.32 -1.62
N CYS A 873 -31.99 -6.04 -1.41
CA CYS A 873 -31.95 -7.21 -0.54
C CYS A 873 -31.37 -6.94 0.84
N ASP A 874 -30.99 -5.68 1.12
CA ASP A 874 -30.21 -5.26 2.29
C ASP A 874 -29.01 -6.18 2.58
N ASP A 875 -28.20 -6.43 1.53
CA ASP A 875 -27.04 -7.33 1.62
C ASP A 875 -25.86 -6.66 2.35
N MET A 876 -26.07 -6.40 3.64
CA MET A 876 -25.13 -5.73 4.53
C MET A 876 -23.80 -6.48 4.71
N MET A 877 -23.79 -7.79 4.42
CA MET A 877 -22.69 -8.73 4.66
C MET A 877 -22.03 -9.26 3.37
N GLU A 878 -22.35 -8.70 2.20
CA GLU A 878 -21.80 -9.10 0.89
C GLU A 878 -22.04 -10.60 0.54
N THR A 879 -23.12 -11.17 1.07
CA THR A 879 -23.49 -12.59 0.94
C THR A 879 -24.17 -12.96 -0.38
N HIS A 880 -24.73 -11.97 -1.08
CA HIS A 880 -25.55 -12.16 -2.28
C HIS A 880 -25.09 -11.31 -3.46
N SER A 881 -24.37 -10.21 -3.23
CA SER A 881 -23.75 -9.41 -4.29
C SER A 881 -22.47 -10.08 -4.80
N LYS A 882 -22.52 -10.68 -6.00
CA LYS A 882 -21.36 -11.29 -6.67
C LYS A 882 -21.04 -10.59 -7.98
N TRP A 883 -19.77 -10.58 -8.36
CA TRP A 883 -19.33 -10.09 -9.66
C TRP A 883 -19.56 -11.16 -10.74
N PHE A 884 -19.96 -10.72 -11.92
CA PHE A 884 -20.16 -11.55 -13.10
C PHE A 884 -19.57 -10.86 -14.31
N TYR A 885 -19.09 -11.64 -15.27
CA TYR A 885 -18.80 -11.12 -16.60
C TYR A 885 -20.10 -10.64 -17.27
N CYS A 886 -19.99 -9.52 -17.97
CA CYS A 886 -21.01 -8.90 -18.80
C CYS A 886 -20.30 -8.37 -20.05
N LEU A 887 -19.78 -9.30 -20.84
CA LEU A 887 -19.01 -9.04 -22.05
C LEU A 887 -19.67 -9.75 -23.22
N TYR A 888 -19.76 -9.04 -24.34
CA TYR A 888 -20.29 -9.54 -25.60
C TYR A 888 -19.28 -9.25 -26.70
N LEU A 889 -19.10 -10.20 -27.62
CA LEU A 889 -18.30 -10.03 -28.84
C LEU A 889 -19.24 -10.14 -30.05
N GLN A 890 -19.10 -9.23 -31.01
CA GLN A 890 -19.70 -9.38 -32.33
C GLN A 890 -18.69 -10.12 -33.20
N LEU A 891 -19.00 -11.36 -33.57
CA LEU A 891 -18.18 -12.20 -34.45
C LEU A 891 -18.64 -12.03 -35.89
N GLN A 892 -17.71 -12.14 -36.84
CA GLN A 892 -17.96 -12.18 -38.28
C GLN A 892 -17.18 -13.32 -38.92
N ASP A 893 -17.84 -14.16 -39.73
CA ASP A 893 -17.18 -15.27 -40.44
C ASP A 893 -16.65 -14.88 -41.83
N GLU A 894 -16.07 -15.83 -42.55
CA GLU A 894 -15.51 -15.60 -43.89
C GLU A 894 -16.55 -15.17 -44.95
N LYS A 895 -17.85 -15.42 -44.72
CA LYS A 895 -18.93 -14.98 -45.62
C LYS A 895 -19.40 -13.56 -45.30
N GLY A 896 -18.97 -12.99 -44.18
CA GLY A 896 -19.45 -11.70 -43.68
C GLY A 896 -20.76 -11.81 -42.90
N ASP A 897 -21.21 -13.03 -42.57
CA ASP A 897 -22.33 -13.22 -41.63
C ASP A 897 -21.86 -12.81 -40.23
N GLU A 898 -22.75 -12.24 -39.40
CA GLU A 898 -22.40 -11.72 -38.07
C GLU A 898 -23.25 -12.32 -36.94
N LEU A 899 -22.63 -12.50 -35.76
CA LEU A 899 -23.29 -13.05 -34.58
C LEU A 899 -22.76 -12.42 -33.28
N ILE A 900 -23.65 -11.98 -32.40
CA ILE A 900 -23.29 -11.51 -31.06
C ILE A 900 -23.26 -12.71 -30.11
N VAL A 901 -22.10 -12.97 -29.49
CA VAL A 901 -21.91 -14.02 -28.48
C VAL A 901 -21.57 -13.42 -27.12
N SER A 902 -22.09 -14.02 -26.05
CA SER A 902 -21.85 -13.61 -24.67
C SER A 902 -20.69 -14.40 -24.03
N LEU A 903 -19.82 -13.71 -23.31
CA LEU A 903 -18.77 -14.30 -22.46
C LEU A 903 -19.18 -14.28 -20.97
N SER A 904 -20.48 -14.06 -20.69
CA SER A 904 -21.04 -13.96 -19.34
C SER A 904 -21.33 -15.31 -18.67
N GLY A 905 -21.14 -16.42 -19.39
CA GLY A 905 -21.41 -17.78 -18.89
C GLY A 905 -20.30 -18.30 -17.98
N LYS A 906 -20.68 -19.07 -16.94
CA LYS A 906 -19.72 -19.78 -16.07
C LYS A 906 -18.87 -20.83 -16.81
N GLU A 907 -19.30 -21.22 -18.00
CA GLU A 907 -18.65 -22.24 -18.83
C GLU A 907 -17.72 -21.62 -19.89
N CYS A 908 -17.47 -20.31 -19.83
CA CYS A 908 -16.51 -19.63 -20.69
C CYS A 908 -15.07 -19.97 -20.25
N LEU A 909 -14.52 -21.07 -20.80
CA LEU A 909 -13.18 -21.59 -20.47
C LEU A 909 -12.07 -20.57 -20.74
N LEU A 910 -12.29 -19.64 -21.67
CA LEU A 910 -11.38 -18.53 -21.97
C LEU A 910 -11.03 -17.68 -20.74
N LEU A 911 -11.98 -17.47 -19.84
CA LEU A 911 -11.85 -16.61 -18.67
C LEU A 911 -11.74 -17.39 -17.35
N GLN A 912 -11.59 -18.71 -17.40
CA GLN A 912 -11.63 -19.59 -16.23
C GLN A 912 -10.57 -19.24 -15.16
N ASP A 913 -9.37 -18.82 -15.56
CA ASP A 913 -8.27 -18.46 -14.65
C ASP A 913 -8.36 -17.01 -14.12
N VAL A 914 -9.46 -16.31 -14.39
CA VAL A 914 -9.64 -14.91 -13.99
C VAL A 914 -11.00 -14.77 -13.30
N ASP A 915 -10.98 -14.65 -11.97
CA ASP A 915 -12.20 -14.36 -11.22
C ASP A 915 -12.79 -13.00 -11.62
N PRO A 916 -14.12 -12.90 -11.85
CA PRO A 916 -14.78 -11.63 -12.07
C PRO A 916 -14.68 -10.76 -10.80
N THR A 917 -14.27 -9.50 -10.95
CA THR A 917 -14.05 -8.57 -9.84
C THR A 917 -14.23 -7.12 -10.30
N ASP A 918 -14.11 -6.16 -9.40
CA ASP A 918 -14.10 -4.73 -9.74
C ASP A 918 -12.77 -4.36 -10.43
N PHE A 919 -12.71 -4.49 -11.75
CA PHE A 919 -11.54 -4.13 -12.56
C PHE A 919 -11.11 -2.66 -12.46
N ARG A 920 -11.97 -1.77 -11.96
CA ARG A 920 -11.60 -0.38 -11.68
C ARG A 920 -10.73 -0.28 -10.42
N CYS A 921 -10.92 -1.20 -9.46
CA CYS A 921 -10.16 -1.33 -8.22
C CYS A 921 -8.97 -2.32 -8.33
N ASP A 922 -9.18 -3.52 -8.89
CA ASP A 922 -8.17 -4.55 -9.05
C ASP A 922 -7.52 -4.49 -10.44
N ARG A 923 -6.37 -3.81 -10.50
CA ARG A 923 -5.59 -3.65 -11.72
C ARG A 923 -4.79 -4.91 -12.10
N MET A 924 -4.58 -5.87 -11.19
CA MET A 924 -3.90 -7.13 -11.53
C MET A 924 -4.88 -8.10 -12.19
N ALA A 925 -6.08 -8.25 -11.65
CA ALA A 925 -7.14 -9.04 -12.28
C ALA A 925 -7.51 -8.47 -13.67
N PHE A 926 -7.65 -7.14 -13.79
CA PHE A 926 -7.89 -6.50 -15.07
C PHE A 926 -6.76 -6.73 -16.09
N HIS A 927 -5.49 -6.76 -15.64
CA HIS A 927 -4.39 -7.07 -16.55
C HIS A 927 -4.45 -8.52 -17.05
N ARG A 928 -4.70 -9.50 -16.17
CA ARG A 928 -4.88 -10.91 -16.58
C ARG A 928 -6.05 -11.11 -17.55
N PHE A 929 -7.16 -10.42 -17.30
CA PHE A 929 -8.32 -10.37 -18.18
C PHE A 929 -7.96 -9.86 -19.59
N LEU A 930 -7.25 -8.74 -19.68
CA LEU A 930 -6.76 -8.23 -20.95
C LEU A 930 -5.79 -9.19 -21.64
N THR A 931 -4.86 -9.81 -20.92
CA THR A 931 -3.92 -10.80 -21.51
C THR A 931 -4.64 -11.99 -22.16
N LYS A 932 -5.79 -12.42 -21.62
CA LYS A 932 -6.62 -13.49 -22.22
C LYS A 932 -7.43 -13.00 -23.44
N LEU A 933 -7.84 -11.73 -23.47
CA LEU A 933 -8.69 -11.16 -24.53
C LEU A 933 -7.93 -10.52 -25.70
N ASP A 934 -6.77 -9.90 -25.45
CA ASP A 934 -5.99 -9.17 -26.46
C ASP A 934 -5.68 -10.02 -27.72
N PRO A 935 -5.41 -11.35 -27.65
CA PRO A 935 -5.25 -12.20 -28.84
C PRO A 935 -6.49 -12.30 -29.73
N ILE A 936 -7.70 -12.11 -29.18
CA ILE A 936 -8.99 -12.21 -29.88
C ILE A 936 -9.39 -10.84 -30.42
N LEU A 937 -9.19 -9.81 -29.59
CA LEU A 937 -9.60 -8.44 -29.88
C LEU A 937 -8.69 -7.74 -30.89
N GLY A 938 -7.43 -8.16 -31.02
CA GLY A 938 -6.47 -7.51 -31.91
C GLY A 938 -6.39 -6.00 -31.63
N ASN A 939 -6.68 -5.18 -32.64
CA ASN A 939 -6.64 -3.72 -32.51
C ASN A 939 -7.95 -3.05 -32.06
N LEU A 940 -9.04 -3.80 -31.78
CA LEU A 940 -10.39 -3.24 -31.53
C LEU A 940 -10.42 -2.17 -30.43
N ARG A 941 -9.59 -2.33 -29.39
CA ARG A 941 -9.45 -1.33 -28.30
C ARG A 941 -8.98 0.04 -28.82
N ASP A 942 -8.10 0.07 -29.81
CA ASP A 942 -7.68 1.30 -30.46
C ASP A 942 -8.76 1.84 -31.41
N VAL A 943 -9.55 0.97 -32.05
CA VAL A 943 -10.68 1.36 -32.91
C VAL A 943 -11.73 2.11 -32.09
N HIS A 944 -12.08 1.62 -30.89
CA HIS A 944 -12.96 2.36 -29.97
C HIS A 944 -12.37 3.68 -29.50
N VAL A 945 -11.06 3.73 -29.23
CA VAL A 945 -10.38 4.97 -28.86
C VAL A 945 -10.37 5.98 -30.02
N ALA A 946 -10.17 5.54 -31.26
CA ALA A 946 -10.27 6.37 -32.45
C ALA A 946 -11.72 6.87 -32.66
N TRP A 947 -12.71 5.98 -32.57
CA TRP A 947 -14.13 6.34 -32.70
C TRP A 947 -14.55 7.37 -31.63
N SER A 948 -14.09 7.22 -30.38
CA SER A 948 -14.35 8.21 -29.31
C SER A 948 -13.77 9.62 -29.59
N ARG A 949 -12.84 9.74 -30.54
CA ARG A 949 -12.25 11.00 -31.05
C ARG A 949 -12.81 11.43 -32.41
N ASN A 950 -13.76 10.67 -32.96
CA ASN A 950 -14.26 10.82 -34.33
C ASN A 950 -13.15 10.61 -35.40
N GLU A 951 -12.18 9.76 -35.10
CA GLU A 951 -11.11 9.28 -35.99
C GLU A 951 -11.48 7.89 -36.55
N TYR A 952 -11.19 7.62 -37.83
CA TYR A 952 -11.37 6.29 -38.41
C TYR A 952 -10.08 5.45 -38.24
N LYS A 953 -10.23 4.21 -37.74
CA LYS A 953 -9.17 3.20 -37.72
C LYS A 953 -9.75 1.88 -38.24
N ALA A 954 -9.02 1.21 -39.14
CA ALA A 954 -9.44 -0.09 -39.67
C ALA A 954 -9.39 -1.18 -38.59
N ILE A 955 -10.33 -2.12 -38.63
CA ILE A 955 -10.39 -3.27 -37.71
C ILE A 955 -9.35 -4.32 -38.15
N GLU A 956 -8.47 -4.70 -37.22
CA GLU A 956 -7.45 -5.72 -37.39
C GLU A 956 -7.59 -6.74 -36.25
N SER A 957 -8.35 -7.80 -36.49
CA SER A 957 -8.56 -8.92 -35.57
C SER A 957 -8.31 -10.25 -36.32
N PRO A 958 -7.75 -11.27 -35.64
CA PRO A 958 -7.45 -12.54 -36.28
C PRO A 958 -8.70 -13.37 -36.50
N LEU A 959 -8.67 -14.18 -37.56
CA LEU A 959 -9.63 -15.26 -37.78
C LEU A 959 -9.24 -16.44 -36.86
N MET A 960 -10.15 -16.87 -36.00
CA MET A 960 -9.95 -17.88 -34.96
C MET A 960 -11.10 -18.90 -34.96
N LEU A 961 -10.82 -20.11 -34.49
CA LEU A 961 -11.85 -21.16 -34.37
C LEU A 961 -12.52 -21.11 -33.00
N PHE A 962 -13.74 -20.57 -32.96
CA PHE A 962 -14.55 -20.41 -31.78
C PHE A 962 -15.50 -21.61 -31.58
N THR A 963 -15.67 -22.06 -30.34
CA THR A 963 -16.76 -22.98 -29.98
C THR A 963 -17.92 -22.18 -29.39
N ILE A 964 -19.04 -22.14 -30.11
CA ILE A 964 -20.23 -21.35 -29.78
C ILE A 964 -21.33 -22.31 -29.32
N GLU A 965 -21.92 -22.02 -28.16
CA GLU A 965 -23.08 -22.72 -27.64
C GLU A 965 -24.33 -21.84 -27.78
N SER A 966 -25.48 -22.47 -28.08
CA SER A 966 -26.77 -21.80 -28.21
C SER A 966 -27.80 -22.31 -27.21
N TRP A 967 -28.66 -21.43 -26.70
CA TRP A 967 -29.79 -21.79 -25.83
C TRP A 967 -30.98 -20.85 -26.06
N ASN A 968 -32.16 -21.23 -25.55
CA ASN A 968 -33.38 -20.42 -25.66
C ASN A 968 -33.52 -19.47 -24.46
N VAL A 969 -33.87 -18.21 -24.72
CA VAL A 969 -34.11 -17.14 -23.74
C VAL A 969 -35.52 -16.59 -23.98
N GLY A 970 -36.52 -17.25 -23.40
CA GLY A 970 -37.92 -17.01 -23.80
C GLY A 970 -38.13 -17.45 -25.25
N ASP A 971 -38.68 -16.55 -26.07
CA ASP A 971 -38.90 -16.77 -27.50
C ASP A 971 -37.67 -16.41 -28.37
N GLU A 972 -36.62 -15.83 -27.78
CA GLU A 972 -35.36 -15.49 -28.45
C GLU A 972 -34.28 -16.56 -28.23
N ARG A 973 -33.20 -16.52 -29.01
CA ARG A 973 -32.05 -17.42 -28.87
C ARG A 973 -30.81 -16.66 -28.41
N GLY A 974 -30.19 -17.12 -27.33
CA GLY A 974 -28.89 -16.66 -26.84
C GLY A 974 -27.74 -17.49 -27.39
N TYR A 975 -26.56 -16.86 -27.48
CA TYR A 975 -25.31 -17.50 -27.91
C TYR A 975 -24.18 -17.13 -26.96
N SER A 976 -23.29 -18.07 -26.63
CA SER A 976 -22.13 -17.86 -25.76
C SER A 976 -20.87 -18.42 -26.39
N LEU A 977 -19.75 -17.85 -26.00
CA LEU A 977 -18.45 -18.40 -26.32
C LEU A 977 -18.03 -19.37 -25.20
N ASN A 978 -17.92 -20.65 -25.53
CA ASN A 978 -17.48 -21.69 -24.59
C ASN A 978 -15.95 -21.73 -24.54
N CYS A 979 -15.28 -21.94 -25.69
CA CYS A 979 -13.82 -21.98 -25.78
C CYS A 979 -13.30 -21.54 -27.16
N ILE A 980 -11.97 -21.49 -27.30
CA ILE A 980 -11.25 -21.16 -28.53
C ILE A 980 -10.23 -22.26 -28.79
N SER A 981 -10.17 -22.76 -30.02
CA SER A 981 -9.10 -23.66 -30.46
C SER A 981 -7.90 -22.84 -30.94
N THR A 982 -6.75 -23.04 -30.31
CA THR A 982 -5.46 -22.66 -30.90
C THR A 982 -4.92 -23.89 -31.65
N ASP A 983 -5.33 -24.02 -32.91
CA ASP A 983 -4.80 -25.03 -33.84
C ASP A 983 -3.36 -24.68 -34.27
#